data_AF-A0A915UGQ1-F1
#
_entry.id   AF-A0A915UGQ1-F1
#
_cell.length_a   1.000
_cell.length_b   1.000
_cell.length_c   1.000
_cell.angle_alpha   90.00
_cell.angle_beta   90.00
_cell.angle_gamma   90.00
#
_symmetry.space_group_name_H-M   'P 1'
#
loop_
_entity.id
_entity.type
_entity.pdbx_description
1 polymer ?
#
loop_
_entity_poly.entity_id
_entity_poly.type
_entity_poly.pdbx_seq_one_letter_code
_entity_poly.pdbx_strand_id
1 'polypeptide(L)'
;MGGTAGWTTAALLGLTLAAATSMTRLPTAAAGAGQPAGTPQPRYGTEEDYGYGSRLSDIERKGRDTWYFWTGGNQKFWVRMAEITDGNVDLLNYVDSRRHGRRFRELGAVTQPGCQAATGPDAYGLWLDTCPPDALPPEFGQPAGIVGLRRFDNPKFDPARWNAEQYRTHPKGIEPPYLIGMACGFCHVGFNPLNPPVDPERPKWSELAGAIGNQYWEEGRLFNLKMTPEDFRWHLGNRQPPGTSDTSRFATDHVHNPSNINAIFLLAHRPTVMERMPDGSERAVHHILKDGADSVGVAGASLRVYVNIGMCSDIWLTRIDAVAGLVPQKPFRMAEAREKCEDWRATEARMEAAEAFLKTVGPMHLADAPGGARYLFEPQDEVAEGGRVFARECAQCHSSKQPPTPLADPGARKAWFEDAVQSPDFLADNFLSDDRRYSVREIGTNVARAMATNAQKDHVWEEFSSETYKQLPPAGVITGLYNPRKPEEPLTVTVAQGGYYRTPSLVSMWATAPYLHNNALGTYVKDPSVVGRMAAFNDAVEKLLWPEKRLGVQSIIVTTTPSALKVTGRDQPVQIPAGTPVDLIARVDPTRLPAIVRNRVVLNLLSDETLFRGFLRNNVAPDFVLDRGHYYGTRLADADKRALIAYLKRL
;
A
#
# COMPACT_ATOMS: atom_id res chain seq x y z
N MET A 1 -12.85 82.04 4.93
CA MET A 1 -11.79 83.02 4.60
C MET A 1 -10.52 82.45 5.21
N GLY A 2 -9.80 81.58 4.50
CA GLY A 2 -8.79 81.91 3.49
C GLY A 2 -7.43 81.63 4.14
N GLY A 3 -6.46 80.92 3.58
CA GLY A 3 -6.27 80.30 2.28
C GLY A 3 -4.77 79.93 2.20
N THR A 4 -4.44 78.85 1.46
CA THR A 4 -3.29 78.67 0.53
C THR A 4 -1.86 78.91 1.06
N ALA A 5 -0.77 78.21 0.72
CA ALA A 5 -0.35 77.15 -0.22
C ALA A 5 0.97 76.58 0.37
N GLY A 6 1.56 75.43 0.05
CA GLY A 6 1.81 74.75 -1.22
C GLY A 6 3.22 74.11 -1.14
N TRP A 7 3.34 72.83 -1.54
CA TRP A 7 4.42 72.11 -2.24
C TRP A 7 5.88 72.63 -2.08
N THR A 8 6.95 71.86 -1.83
CA THR A 8 7.35 70.58 -2.45
C THR A 8 8.69 70.06 -1.87
N THR A 9 8.95 68.77 -2.13
CA THR A 9 10.24 68.05 -2.25
C THR A 9 11.04 67.71 -0.99
N ALA A 10 11.05 66.40 -0.73
CA ALA A 10 11.68 65.69 0.36
C ALA A 10 13.19 65.51 0.17
N ALA A 11 13.86 65.46 1.32
CA ALA A 11 15.30 65.42 1.52
C ALA A 11 15.91 64.02 1.39
N LEU A 12 17.20 64.02 1.03
CA LEU A 12 18.15 62.93 1.20
C LEU A 12 18.61 62.80 2.67
N LEU A 13 18.98 61.55 3.01
CA LEU A 13 19.92 61.08 4.04
C LEU A 13 19.57 61.20 5.53
N GLY A 14 19.68 60.06 6.22
CA GLY A 14 20.04 60.03 7.65
C GLY A 14 19.54 58.83 8.44
N LEU A 15 20.39 57.79 8.51
CA LEU A 15 20.50 56.70 9.50
C LEU A 15 19.43 56.51 10.60
N THR A 16 19.07 55.25 10.84
CA THR A 16 19.31 54.58 12.14
C THR A 16 19.12 53.06 12.05
N LEU A 17 20.05 52.33 12.69
CA LEU A 17 19.97 50.88 12.94
C LEU A 17 18.80 50.56 13.89
N ALA A 18 18.05 49.49 13.60
CA ALA A 18 17.53 48.56 14.60
C ALA A 18 17.18 47.21 13.93
N ALA A 19 17.55 46.13 14.61
CA ALA A 19 17.49 44.75 14.17
C ALA A 19 16.07 44.27 13.82
N ALA A 20 15.95 43.53 12.72
CA ALA A 20 14.77 42.72 12.41
C ALA A 20 15.21 41.36 11.86
N THR A 21 14.60 40.34 12.47
CA THR A 21 14.67 38.90 12.22
C THR A 21 14.62 38.53 10.74
N SER A 22 15.64 37.80 10.28
CA SER A 22 15.68 37.16 8.97
C SER A 22 14.71 35.98 8.93
N MET A 23 13.52 36.19 8.39
CA MET A 23 12.75 35.13 7.74
C MET A 23 13.30 34.97 6.32
N THR A 24 14.15 33.98 6.12
CA THR A 24 14.58 33.56 4.79
C THR A 24 13.41 32.96 4.05
N ARG A 25 12.92 33.68 3.03
CA ARG A 25 12.04 33.15 1.99
C ARG A 25 12.75 31.98 1.31
N LEU A 26 12.16 30.78 1.38
CA LEU A 26 12.52 29.65 0.52
C LEU A 26 12.36 30.08 -0.95
N PRO A 27 13.31 29.73 -1.85
CA PRO A 27 13.23 30.14 -3.23
C PRO A 27 12.06 29.44 -3.92
N THR A 28 11.27 30.22 -4.65
CA THR A 28 10.31 29.76 -5.65
C THR A 28 10.99 28.78 -6.60
N ALA A 29 10.41 27.58 -6.73
CA ALA A 29 10.86 26.55 -7.65
C ALA A 29 10.94 27.11 -9.09
N ALA A 30 12.17 27.27 -9.57
CA ALA A 30 12.41 27.49 -10.99
C ALA A 30 12.05 26.21 -11.75
N ALA A 31 11.31 26.37 -12.85
CA ALA A 31 10.97 25.31 -13.78
C ALA A 31 12.22 24.48 -14.12
N GLY A 32 12.14 23.17 -13.85
CA GLY A 32 13.24 22.24 -13.99
C GLY A 32 13.76 22.18 -15.42
N ALA A 33 15.08 22.22 -15.57
CA ALA A 33 15.75 21.74 -16.76
C ALA A 33 15.37 20.27 -16.95
N GLY A 34 14.76 19.95 -18.10
CA GLY A 34 14.29 18.61 -18.42
C GLY A 34 15.43 17.59 -18.40
N GLN A 35 15.21 16.48 -17.71
CA GLN A 35 15.97 15.26 -17.98
C GLN A 35 15.64 14.79 -19.40
N PRO A 36 16.60 14.25 -20.17
CA PRO A 36 16.33 13.74 -21.50
C PRO A 36 15.31 12.59 -21.42
N ALA A 37 14.25 12.71 -22.21
CA ALA A 37 13.24 11.67 -22.37
C ALA A 37 13.88 10.38 -22.91
N GLY A 38 13.45 9.23 -22.36
CA GLY A 38 13.73 7.93 -22.97
C GLY A 38 15.05 7.25 -22.57
N THR A 39 15.58 7.47 -21.37
CA THR A 39 16.64 6.57 -20.86
C THR A 39 16.05 5.15 -20.79
N PRO A 40 16.62 4.15 -21.50
CA PRO A 40 16.21 2.75 -21.33
C PRO A 40 16.27 2.42 -19.84
N GLN A 41 15.23 1.77 -19.28
CA GLN A 41 15.33 1.28 -17.90
C GLN A 41 16.62 0.48 -17.80
N PRO A 42 17.57 0.88 -16.95
CA PRO A 42 18.81 0.14 -16.84
C PRO A 42 18.47 -1.22 -16.23
N ARG A 43 18.72 -2.30 -16.98
CA ARG A 43 18.53 -3.68 -16.50
C ARG A 43 19.21 -3.81 -15.14
N TYR A 44 18.47 -4.11 -14.07
CA TYR A 44 19.05 -4.65 -12.84
C TYR A 44 19.82 -5.90 -13.27
N GLY A 45 21.14 -5.78 -13.38
CA GLY A 45 21.97 -6.74 -14.11
C GLY A 45 23.33 -6.96 -13.47
N THR A 46 23.53 -6.43 -12.27
CA THR A 46 24.74 -6.59 -11.46
C THR A 46 24.36 -7.02 -10.04
N GLU A 47 25.24 -7.72 -9.35
CA GLU A 47 25.08 -8.02 -7.92
C GLU A 47 25.59 -6.88 -7.03
N GLU A 48 26.36 -5.96 -7.61
CA GLU A 48 26.89 -4.81 -6.89
C GLU A 48 25.78 -3.83 -6.52
N ASP A 49 25.95 -3.22 -5.34
CA ASP A 49 25.09 -2.14 -4.87
C ASP A 49 23.59 -2.51 -4.90
N TYR A 50 23.28 -3.77 -4.57
CA TYR A 50 21.93 -4.35 -4.53
C TYR A 50 21.17 -4.33 -5.87
N GLY A 51 21.88 -4.49 -6.98
CA GLY A 51 21.27 -4.47 -8.32
C GLY A 51 21.47 -3.15 -9.08
N TYR A 52 22.15 -2.18 -8.46
CA TYR A 52 22.25 -0.81 -8.98
C TYR A 52 23.63 -0.48 -9.58
N GLY A 53 24.71 -1.18 -9.18
CA GLY A 53 26.07 -0.84 -9.60
C GLY A 53 26.41 0.63 -9.33
N SER A 54 27.02 1.32 -10.29
CA SER A 54 27.39 2.73 -10.16
C SER A 54 26.28 3.73 -10.55
N ARG A 55 25.04 3.27 -10.77
CA ARG A 55 24.00 4.09 -11.46
C ARG A 55 23.39 5.20 -10.60
N LEU A 56 23.38 5.01 -9.29
CA LEU A 56 22.79 5.97 -8.37
C LEU A 56 23.82 7.07 -8.05
N SER A 57 23.35 8.30 -7.89
CA SER A 57 24.09 9.35 -7.18
C SER A 57 24.18 9.03 -5.68
N ASP A 58 24.97 9.79 -4.94
CA ASP A 58 25.14 9.55 -3.49
C ASP A 58 23.83 9.73 -2.70
N ILE A 59 23.02 10.74 -3.06
CA ILE A 59 21.72 10.96 -2.41
C ILE A 59 20.73 9.85 -2.74
N GLU A 60 20.75 9.32 -3.96
CA GLU A 60 19.90 8.20 -4.36
C GLU A 60 20.37 6.89 -3.72
N ARG A 61 21.68 6.66 -3.54
CA ARG A 61 22.21 5.52 -2.76
C ARG A 61 21.74 5.56 -1.31
N LYS A 62 21.90 6.72 -0.65
CA LYS A 62 21.37 6.94 0.71
C LYS A 62 19.85 6.70 0.76
N GLY A 63 19.15 7.10 -0.29
CA GLY A 63 17.72 6.89 -0.46
C GLY A 63 17.33 5.43 -0.58
N ARG A 64 18.03 4.68 -1.43
CA ARG A 64 17.86 3.24 -1.58
C ARG A 64 18.13 2.53 -0.25
N ASP A 65 19.23 2.84 0.42
CA ASP A 65 19.57 2.20 1.70
C ASP A 65 18.50 2.49 2.75
N THR A 66 17.99 3.72 2.79
CA THR A 66 16.83 4.09 3.61
C THR A 66 15.61 3.25 3.24
N TRP A 67 15.26 3.18 1.95
CA TRP A 67 14.08 2.44 1.49
C TRP A 67 14.17 0.95 1.77
N TYR A 68 15.32 0.33 1.51
CA TYR A 68 15.53 -1.10 1.64
C TYR A 68 15.67 -1.53 3.09
N PHE A 69 16.35 -0.76 3.94
CA PHE A 69 16.88 -1.30 5.20
C PHE A 69 16.67 -0.41 6.43
N TRP A 70 16.33 0.87 6.30
CA TRP A 70 16.06 1.68 7.48
C TRP A 70 14.76 1.22 8.16
N THR A 71 14.80 0.94 9.47
CA THR A 71 13.62 0.46 10.21
C THR A 71 12.93 1.56 11.01
N GLY A 72 13.54 2.74 11.13
CA GLY A 72 13.01 3.84 11.95
C GLY A 72 12.77 3.44 13.41
N GLY A 73 13.65 2.60 13.98
CA GLY A 73 13.57 2.19 15.38
C GLY A 73 12.37 1.31 15.77
N ASN A 74 11.62 0.80 14.78
CA ASN A 74 10.36 0.10 15.03
C ASN A 74 10.49 -1.30 15.65
N GLN A 75 11.70 -1.82 15.85
CA GLN A 75 11.92 -3.18 16.33
C GLN A 75 11.30 -3.45 17.72
N LYS A 76 11.15 -2.41 18.56
CA LYS A 76 10.46 -2.52 19.87
C LYS A 76 8.95 -2.73 19.73
N PHE A 77 8.34 -2.12 18.71
CA PHE A 77 6.92 -2.30 18.42
C PHE A 77 6.60 -3.76 18.14
N TRP A 78 7.44 -4.45 17.38
CA TRP A 78 7.20 -5.83 16.99
C TRP A 78 7.32 -6.82 18.15
N VAL A 79 8.20 -6.57 19.12
CA VAL A 79 8.20 -7.31 20.40
C VAL A 79 6.90 -7.06 21.15
N ARG A 80 6.44 -5.81 21.22
CA ARG A 80 5.16 -5.48 21.86
C ARG A 80 3.97 -6.16 21.18
N MET A 81 3.97 -6.28 19.85
CA MET A 81 2.93 -7.02 19.12
C MET A 81 2.99 -8.52 19.43
N ALA A 82 4.18 -9.11 19.56
CA ALA A 82 4.33 -10.49 20.00
C ALA A 82 3.71 -10.69 21.38
N GLU A 83 3.93 -9.78 22.33
CA GLU A 83 3.32 -9.87 23.66
C GLU A 83 1.79 -9.74 23.64
N ILE A 84 1.26 -8.72 22.96
CA ILE A 84 -0.18 -8.43 22.93
C ILE A 84 -0.96 -9.55 22.24
N THR A 85 -0.35 -10.16 21.21
CA THR A 85 -0.99 -11.19 20.40
C THR A 85 -0.61 -12.61 20.82
N ASP A 86 0.14 -12.77 21.91
CA ASP A 86 0.71 -14.05 22.39
C ASP A 86 1.43 -14.84 21.27
N GLY A 87 2.30 -14.14 20.54
CA GLY A 87 3.17 -14.67 19.49
C GLY A 87 2.51 -14.90 18.13
N ASN A 88 1.24 -14.49 17.95
CA ASN A 88 0.60 -14.58 16.63
C ASN A 88 1.20 -13.61 15.61
N VAL A 89 1.62 -12.42 16.06
CA VAL A 89 2.35 -11.41 15.29
C VAL A 89 3.74 -11.26 15.91
N ASP A 90 4.74 -11.90 15.32
CA ASP A 90 6.09 -11.97 15.91
C ASP A 90 7.15 -12.06 14.80
N LEU A 91 7.91 -10.98 14.61
CA LEU A 91 8.93 -10.94 13.57
C LEU A 91 10.14 -11.84 13.87
N LEU A 92 10.46 -12.11 15.13
CA LEU A 92 11.56 -13.01 15.48
C LEU A 92 11.22 -14.45 15.09
N ASN A 93 9.97 -14.87 15.36
CA ASN A 93 9.46 -16.16 14.89
C ASN A 93 9.19 -16.19 13.37
N TYR A 94 8.91 -15.04 12.75
CA TYR A 94 8.71 -14.91 11.31
C TYR A 94 9.99 -15.20 10.52
N VAL A 95 11.14 -14.70 11.00
CA VAL A 95 12.44 -14.86 10.32
C VAL A 95 13.10 -16.21 10.53
N ASP A 96 12.48 -17.12 11.29
CA ASP A 96 13.03 -18.45 11.60
C ASP A 96 13.64 -19.14 10.38
N SER A 97 14.93 -19.44 10.49
CA SER A 97 15.77 -19.97 9.44
C SER A 97 15.34 -21.36 8.96
N ARG A 98 14.54 -22.10 9.74
CA ARG A 98 13.99 -23.40 9.30
C ARG A 98 13.01 -23.27 8.13
N ARG A 99 12.54 -22.04 7.84
CA ARG A 99 11.77 -21.71 6.63
C ARG A 99 12.63 -21.28 5.45
N HIS A 100 13.94 -21.06 5.64
CA HIS A 100 14.85 -20.72 4.55
C HIS A 100 14.77 -21.79 3.44
N GLY A 101 14.70 -21.34 2.18
CA GLY A 101 14.46 -22.21 1.02
C GLY A 101 12.98 -22.59 0.80
N ARG A 102 12.07 -22.10 1.64
CA ARG A 102 10.60 -22.22 1.48
C ARG A 102 9.85 -20.91 1.78
N ARG A 103 10.56 -19.79 1.97
CA ARG A 103 9.96 -18.50 2.39
C ARG A 103 9.08 -17.92 1.31
N PHE A 104 9.49 -17.99 0.05
CA PHE A 104 8.65 -17.52 -1.04
C PHE A 104 7.38 -18.39 -1.15
N ARG A 105 7.54 -19.71 -1.11
CA ARG A 105 6.42 -20.65 -1.20
C ARG A 105 5.44 -20.55 -0.04
N GLU A 106 5.92 -20.38 1.19
CA GLU A 106 5.08 -20.37 2.40
C GLU A 106 4.57 -18.97 2.79
N LEU A 107 5.34 -17.92 2.50
CA LEU A 107 5.09 -16.56 3.00
C LEU A 107 5.02 -15.51 1.88
N GLY A 108 5.49 -15.83 0.67
CA GLY A 108 5.69 -14.83 -0.39
C GLY A 108 6.78 -13.80 -0.08
N ALA A 109 7.54 -14.03 0.99
CA ALA A 109 8.63 -13.16 1.41
C ALA A 109 9.88 -13.43 0.57
N VAL A 110 10.65 -12.36 0.31
CA VAL A 110 11.89 -12.44 -0.47
C VAL A 110 13.06 -12.73 0.46
N THR A 111 13.67 -13.90 0.32
CA THR A 111 14.94 -14.21 1.00
C THR A 111 15.99 -13.20 0.59
N GLN A 112 16.71 -12.63 1.55
CA GLN A 112 17.77 -11.68 1.25
C GLN A 112 18.91 -12.38 0.50
N PRO A 113 19.30 -11.91 -0.71
CA PRO A 113 20.40 -12.50 -1.46
C PRO A 113 21.70 -12.57 -0.64
N GLY A 114 22.38 -13.72 -0.72
CA GLY A 114 23.62 -14.01 0.00
C GLY A 114 23.44 -14.64 1.39
N CYS A 115 22.25 -14.56 2.00
CA CYS A 115 21.97 -15.24 3.26
C CYS A 115 21.88 -16.76 3.08
N GLN A 116 22.26 -17.50 4.11
CA GLN A 116 22.24 -18.97 4.17
C GLN A 116 21.43 -19.45 5.37
N ALA A 117 20.76 -20.59 5.20
CA ALA A 117 20.06 -21.26 6.29
C ALA A 117 21.02 -21.60 7.44
N ALA A 118 20.54 -21.46 8.67
CA ALA A 118 21.26 -21.86 9.87
C ALA A 118 21.45 -23.39 9.88
N THR A 119 22.64 -23.84 10.23
CA THR A 119 22.95 -25.27 10.40
C THR A 119 22.60 -25.80 11.79
N GLY A 120 22.21 -24.91 12.71
CA GLY A 120 21.84 -25.20 14.08
C GLY A 120 21.30 -23.95 14.77
N PRO A 121 20.77 -24.07 15.99
CA PRO A 121 20.42 -22.90 16.79
C PRO A 121 21.69 -22.11 17.17
N ASP A 122 21.55 -20.80 17.35
CA ASP A 122 22.58 -19.95 17.92
C ASP A 122 22.75 -20.16 19.44
N ALA A 123 23.61 -19.34 20.07
CA ALA A 123 23.88 -19.40 21.50
C ALA A 123 22.64 -19.20 22.40
N TYR A 124 21.55 -18.68 21.84
CA TYR A 124 20.29 -18.44 22.53
C TYR A 124 19.20 -19.43 22.11
N GLY A 125 19.49 -20.47 21.33
CA GLY A 125 18.50 -21.45 20.91
C GLY A 125 17.64 -21.01 19.70
N LEU A 126 17.97 -19.89 19.05
CA LEU A 126 17.22 -19.36 17.91
C LEU A 126 17.82 -19.83 16.58
N TRP A 127 16.97 -20.08 15.59
CA TRP A 127 17.40 -20.46 14.24
C TRP A 127 17.38 -19.21 13.36
N LEU A 128 18.53 -18.57 13.18
CA LEU A 128 18.67 -17.33 12.40
C LEU A 128 19.65 -17.53 11.24
N ASP A 129 19.30 -17.00 10.06
CA ASP A 129 20.16 -17.08 8.88
C ASP A 129 21.54 -16.49 9.15
N THR A 130 22.56 -17.07 8.50
CA THR A 130 23.89 -16.45 8.41
C THR A 130 23.95 -15.62 7.14
N CYS A 131 24.16 -14.32 7.27
CA CYS A 131 24.19 -13.39 6.16
C CYS A 131 25.56 -12.69 6.06
N PRO A 132 26.03 -12.36 4.84
CA PRO A 132 27.20 -11.51 4.68
C PRO A 132 26.92 -10.13 5.31
N PRO A 133 27.93 -9.49 5.92
CA PRO A 133 27.78 -8.12 6.39
C PRO A 133 27.53 -7.19 5.21
N ASP A 134 26.63 -6.22 5.38
CA ASP A 134 26.50 -5.11 4.46
C ASP A 134 27.36 -3.92 4.91
N ALA A 135 27.69 -3.03 3.98
CA ALA A 135 28.47 -1.83 4.26
C ALA A 135 27.62 -0.70 4.86
N LEU A 136 26.56 -1.05 5.59
CA LEU A 136 25.64 -0.08 6.19
C LEU A 136 26.08 0.29 7.61
N PRO A 137 25.82 1.54 8.04
CA PRO A 137 26.05 1.94 9.42
C PRO A 137 25.28 1.05 10.43
N PRO A 138 25.82 0.80 11.65
CA PRO A 138 25.20 -0.09 12.64
C PRO A 138 23.75 0.23 12.99
N GLU A 139 23.33 1.50 12.89
CA GLU A 139 21.95 1.91 13.14
C GLU A 139 20.91 1.32 12.15
N PHE A 140 21.35 0.75 11.03
CA PHE A 140 20.50 -0.03 10.13
C PHE A 140 20.27 -1.47 10.61
N GLY A 141 20.93 -1.89 11.68
CA GLY A 141 20.92 -3.27 12.16
C GLY A 141 21.65 -4.21 11.20
N GLN A 142 21.60 -5.50 11.48
CA GLN A 142 22.17 -6.56 10.63
C GLN A 142 21.07 -7.22 9.78
N PRO A 143 21.38 -7.86 8.64
CA PRO A 143 20.40 -8.66 7.90
C PRO A 143 19.72 -9.73 8.77
N ALA A 144 18.39 -9.90 8.63
CA ALA A 144 17.63 -10.95 9.32
C ALA A 144 17.21 -12.12 8.39
N GLY A 145 17.82 -12.26 7.21
CA GLY A 145 17.53 -13.32 6.24
C GLY A 145 16.40 -13.03 5.24
N ILE A 146 15.60 -11.99 5.48
CA ILE A 146 14.51 -11.54 4.59
C ILE A 146 14.78 -10.08 4.23
N VAL A 147 14.62 -9.72 2.94
CA VAL A 147 14.85 -8.34 2.49
C VAL A 147 13.97 -7.37 3.28
N GLY A 148 14.59 -6.32 3.83
CA GLY A 148 13.92 -5.30 4.62
C GLY A 148 13.62 -5.66 6.07
N LEU A 149 13.93 -6.88 6.53
CA LEU A 149 13.92 -7.20 7.95
C LEU A 149 15.34 -7.13 8.52
N ARG A 150 15.51 -6.41 9.63
CA ARG A 150 16.82 -6.14 10.25
C ARG A 150 16.85 -6.59 11.70
N ARG A 151 17.96 -7.16 12.12
CA ARG A 151 18.23 -7.67 13.47
C ARG A 151 19.07 -6.67 14.26
N PHE A 152 18.69 -6.46 15.52
CA PHE A 152 19.43 -5.66 16.50
C PHE A 152 19.59 -6.47 17.78
N ASP A 153 20.69 -6.26 18.50
CA ASP A 153 20.82 -6.79 19.86
C ASP A 153 19.84 -6.09 20.79
N ASN A 154 19.21 -6.83 21.71
CA ASN A 154 18.29 -6.25 22.69
C ASN A 154 19.06 -5.82 23.95
N PRO A 155 19.19 -4.51 24.23
CA PRO A 155 19.88 -4.04 25.44
C PRO A 155 19.16 -4.41 26.75
N LYS A 156 17.90 -4.87 26.68
CA LYS A 156 17.13 -5.36 27.83
C LYS A 156 17.21 -6.87 28.05
N PHE A 157 17.96 -7.58 27.21
CA PHE A 157 18.06 -9.03 27.29
C PHE A 157 18.71 -9.47 28.61
N ASP A 158 18.07 -10.42 29.28
CA ASP A 158 18.60 -11.08 30.48
C ASP A 158 18.68 -12.60 30.22
N PRO A 159 19.89 -13.17 30.08
CA PRO A 159 20.05 -14.60 29.80
C PRO A 159 19.49 -15.49 30.92
N ALA A 160 19.40 -15.01 32.16
CA ALA A 160 18.84 -15.79 33.27
C ALA A 160 17.31 -15.97 33.16
N ARG A 161 16.65 -15.11 32.39
CA ARG A 161 15.19 -15.13 32.18
C ARG A 161 14.80 -15.63 30.80
N TRP A 162 15.78 -16.05 30.00
CA TRP A 162 15.57 -16.45 28.62
C TRP A 162 15.22 -17.94 28.49
N ASN A 163 14.20 -18.22 27.70
CA ASN A 163 13.90 -19.57 27.23
C ASN A 163 13.30 -19.47 25.82
N ALA A 164 14.03 -19.94 24.81
CA ALA A 164 13.63 -19.84 23.41
C ALA A 164 12.31 -20.57 23.10
N GLU A 165 12.10 -21.74 23.70
CA GLU A 165 10.88 -22.52 23.48
C GLU A 165 9.66 -21.87 24.14
N GLN A 166 9.85 -21.32 25.34
CA GLN A 166 8.82 -20.53 26.00
C GLN A 166 8.51 -19.25 25.23
N TYR A 167 9.51 -18.53 24.71
CA TYR A 167 9.28 -17.35 23.88
C TYR A 167 8.49 -17.69 22.61
N ARG A 168 8.88 -18.77 21.92
CA ARG A 168 8.22 -19.24 20.69
C ARG A 168 6.73 -19.55 20.89
N THR A 169 6.37 -20.02 22.08
CA THR A 169 5.00 -20.43 22.40
C THR A 169 4.21 -19.39 23.17
N HIS A 170 4.84 -18.56 24.01
CA HIS A 170 4.21 -17.57 24.88
C HIS A 170 5.20 -16.42 25.17
N PRO A 171 5.39 -15.48 24.23
CA PRO A 171 6.42 -14.43 24.35
C PRO A 171 6.12 -13.38 25.42
N LYS A 172 4.91 -13.35 25.98
CA LYS A 172 4.48 -12.33 26.93
C LYS A 172 5.41 -12.23 28.14
N GLY A 173 6.03 -11.05 28.31
CA GLY A 173 6.92 -10.76 29.44
C GLY A 173 8.32 -11.39 29.32
N ILE A 174 8.68 -11.92 28.14
CA ILE A 174 10.01 -12.46 27.85
C ILE A 174 10.72 -11.51 26.90
N GLU A 175 11.85 -10.97 27.34
CA GLU A 175 12.71 -10.12 26.52
C GLU A 175 13.60 -10.99 25.63
N PRO A 176 13.48 -10.93 24.28
CA PRO A 176 14.30 -11.73 23.38
C PRO A 176 15.73 -11.19 23.29
N PRO A 177 16.73 -12.01 22.94
CA PRO A 177 18.11 -11.55 22.73
C PRO A 177 18.24 -10.59 21.54
N TYR A 178 17.35 -10.73 20.57
CA TYR A 178 17.34 -9.93 19.35
C TYR A 178 15.99 -9.27 19.11
N LEU A 179 16.04 -8.06 18.59
CA LEU A 179 14.89 -7.32 18.10
C LEU A 179 14.89 -7.35 16.57
N ILE A 180 13.74 -7.65 15.95
CA ILE A 180 13.59 -7.57 14.49
C ILE A 180 12.78 -6.32 14.13
N GLY A 181 13.36 -5.47 13.28
CA GLY A 181 12.71 -4.30 12.71
C GLY A 181 12.35 -4.50 11.24
N MET A 182 11.43 -3.68 10.76
CA MET A 182 10.89 -3.72 9.41
C MET A 182 11.17 -2.42 8.65
N ALA A 183 11.63 -2.51 7.41
CA ALA A 183 11.81 -1.38 6.49
C ALA A 183 10.74 -1.39 5.40
N CYS A 184 10.59 -0.27 4.67
CA CYS A 184 9.68 -0.20 3.51
C CYS A 184 9.97 -1.29 2.46
N GLY A 185 11.24 -1.67 2.32
CA GLY A 185 11.69 -2.68 1.38
C GLY A 185 11.07 -4.06 1.60
N PHE A 186 10.65 -4.41 2.83
CA PHE A 186 9.99 -5.69 3.09
C PHE A 186 8.67 -5.83 2.31
N CYS A 187 7.92 -4.74 2.17
CA CYS A 187 6.68 -4.70 1.41
C CYS A 187 6.92 -4.37 -0.06
N HIS A 188 7.88 -3.49 -0.37
CA HIS A 188 7.99 -2.88 -1.71
C HIS A 188 9.03 -3.51 -2.64
N VAL A 189 10.04 -4.21 -2.09
CA VAL A 189 11.01 -4.94 -2.90
C VAL A 189 10.38 -6.26 -3.34
N GLY A 190 10.26 -6.46 -4.64
CA GLY A 190 9.73 -7.68 -5.25
C GLY A 190 10.65 -8.20 -6.34
N PHE A 191 10.24 -9.27 -7.02
CA PHE A 191 10.99 -9.81 -8.14
C PHE A 191 10.91 -8.89 -9.36
N ASN A 192 12.06 -8.66 -9.99
CA ASN A 192 12.18 -7.82 -11.17
C ASN A 192 11.59 -8.52 -12.41
N PRO A 193 10.54 -7.98 -13.06
CA PRO A 193 9.95 -8.59 -14.24
C PRO A 193 10.88 -8.57 -15.47
N LEU A 194 11.89 -7.68 -15.49
CA LEU A 194 12.90 -7.61 -16.56
C LEU A 194 14.08 -8.56 -16.35
N ASN A 195 14.20 -9.15 -15.16
CA ASN A 195 15.20 -10.15 -14.82
C ASN A 195 14.62 -11.06 -13.71
N PRO A 196 13.58 -11.86 -14.00
CA PRO A 196 12.92 -12.66 -12.99
C PRO A 196 13.86 -13.75 -12.46
N PRO A 197 13.76 -14.15 -11.18
CA PRO A 197 14.63 -15.15 -10.62
C PRO A 197 14.40 -16.51 -11.27
N VAL A 198 15.49 -17.27 -11.45
CA VAL A 198 15.40 -18.69 -11.82
C VAL A 198 14.87 -19.52 -10.65
N ASP A 199 15.32 -19.19 -9.43
CA ASP A 199 14.84 -19.78 -8.18
C ASP A 199 14.36 -18.67 -7.24
N PRO A 200 13.05 -18.47 -7.06
CA PRO A 200 12.53 -17.42 -6.20
C PRO A 200 12.81 -17.64 -4.70
N GLU A 201 13.25 -18.84 -4.29
CA GLU A 201 13.69 -19.09 -2.92
C GLU A 201 15.14 -18.63 -2.68
N ARG A 202 15.91 -18.45 -3.76
CA ARG A 202 17.32 -18.05 -3.75
C ARG A 202 17.60 -16.94 -4.78
N PRO A 203 16.91 -15.80 -4.68
CA PRO A 203 17.08 -14.73 -5.64
C PRO A 203 18.45 -14.06 -5.50
N LYS A 204 18.84 -13.39 -6.57
CA LYS A 204 19.99 -12.49 -6.65
C LYS A 204 19.56 -11.04 -6.53
N TRP A 205 20.49 -10.14 -6.22
CA TRP A 205 20.16 -8.71 -6.14
C TRP A 205 19.74 -8.12 -7.48
N SER A 206 20.35 -8.59 -8.59
CA SER A 206 19.95 -8.22 -9.95
C SER A 206 18.52 -8.68 -10.33
N GLU A 207 17.95 -9.63 -9.59
CA GLU A 207 16.63 -10.20 -9.85
C GLU A 207 15.53 -9.51 -9.03
N LEU A 208 15.86 -8.44 -8.29
CA LEU A 208 14.94 -7.69 -7.44
C LEU A 208 14.70 -6.27 -7.96
N ALA A 209 13.46 -5.80 -7.82
CA ALA A 209 13.05 -4.45 -8.14
C ALA A 209 12.60 -3.73 -6.86
N GLY A 210 13.17 -2.55 -6.62
CA GLY A 210 13.07 -1.89 -5.31
C GLY A 210 11.71 -1.35 -4.91
N ALA A 211 10.85 -1.04 -5.90
CA ALA A 211 9.58 -0.36 -5.64
C ALA A 211 8.42 -0.90 -6.50
N ILE A 212 8.53 -2.13 -7.00
CA ILE A 212 7.44 -2.76 -7.78
C ILE A 212 6.23 -3.12 -6.90
N GLY A 213 6.41 -3.16 -5.58
CA GLY A 213 5.43 -3.71 -4.65
C GLY A 213 5.51 -5.23 -4.68
N ASN A 214 5.82 -5.89 -3.57
CA ASN A 214 5.92 -7.34 -3.54
C ASN A 214 4.53 -7.96 -3.74
N GLN A 215 4.21 -8.32 -4.99
CA GLN A 215 2.92 -8.89 -5.39
C GLN A 215 2.67 -10.28 -4.79
N TYR A 216 3.71 -10.90 -4.23
CA TYR A 216 3.65 -12.28 -3.77
C TYR A 216 3.54 -12.38 -2.26
N TRP A 217 3.87 -11.33 -1.51
CA TRP A 217 3.86 -11.36 -0.05
C TRP A 217 2.47 -11.68 0.49
N GLU A 218 2.42 -12.69 1.36
CA GLU A 218 1.21 -13.08 2.07
C GLU A 218 1.22 -12.46 3.47
N GLU A 219 0.92 -11.17 3.59
CA GLU A 219 0.90 -10.46 4.87
C GLU A 219 0.06 -11.20 5.91
N GLY A 220 -1.08 -11.76 5.53
CA GLY A 220 -1.93 -12.52 6.44
C GLY A 220 -1.21 -13.66 7.16
N ARG A 221 -0.10 -14.21 6.62
CA ARG A 221 0.76 -15.19 7.31
C ARG A 221 1.53 -14.60 8.48
N LEU A 222 1.96 -13.33 8.38
CA LEU A 222 2.60 -12.60 9.48
C LEU A 222 1.65 -12.44 10.67
N PHE A 223 0.34 -12.32 10.41
CA PHE A 223 -0.67 -12.15 11.45
C PHE A 223 -1.27 -13.45 11.97
N ASN A 224 -0.92 -14.58 11.36
CA ASN A 224 -1.49 -15.90 11.64
C ASN A 224 -0.43 -16.95 11.98
N LEU A 225 0.73 -16.57 12.53
CA LEU A 225 1.86 -17.50 12.70
C LEU A 225 1.53 -18.74 13.54
N LYS A 226 0.59 -18.63 14.48
CA LYS A 226 0.19 -19.71 15.38
C LYS A 226 -1.30 -20.04 15.32
N MET A 227 -2.05 -19.41 14.41
CA MET A 227 -3.49 -19.62 14.30
C MET A 227 -3.79 -20.85 13.45
N THR A 228 -4.87 -21.56 13.81
CA THR A 228 -5.36 -22.73 13.07
C THR A 228 -6.69 -22.38 12.39
N PRO A 229 -7.12 -23.16 11.38
CA PRO A 229 -8.41 -22.93 10.71
C PRO A 229 -9.63 -22.92 11.64
N GLU A 230 -9.55 -23.49 12.83
CA GLU A 230 -10.62 -23.47 13.84
C GLU A 230 -10.76 -22.10 14.52
N ASP A 231 -9.78 -21.20 14.40
CA ASP A 231 -9.89 -19.80 14.84
C ASP A 231 -10.38 -18.94 13.67
N PHE A 232 -11.48 -18.20 13.86
CA PHE A 232 -12.02 -17.34 12.80
C PHE A 232 -10.99 -16.33 12.26
N ARG A 233 -10.11 -15.82 13.12
CA ARG A 233 -9.07 -14.84 12.74
C ARG A 233 -8.09 -15.45 11.72
N TRP A 234 -7.91 -16.77 11.72
CA TRP A 234 -7.13 -17.44 10.70
C TRP A 234 -7.72 -17.19 9.30
N HIS A 235 -9.04 -17.21 9.15
CA HIS A 235 -9.67 -16.93 7.85
C HIS A 235 -9.44 -15.49 7.39
N LEU A 236 -9.33 -14.52 8.30
CA LEU A 236 -9.03 -13.13 7.97
C LEU A 236 -7.67 -12.99 7.27
N GLY A 237 -6.62 -13.53 7.89
CA GLY A 237 -5.27 -13.47 7.30
C GLY A 237 -5.06 -14.48 6.16
N ASN A 238 -5.48 -15.73 6.30
CA ASN A 238 -5.21 -16.78 5.30
C ASN A 238 -5.99 -16.58 3.99
N ARG A 239 -7.08 -15.80 4.02
CA ARG A 239 -7.86 -15.50 2.82
C ARG A 239 -7.62 -14.09 2.28
N GLN A 240 -6.78 -13.29 2.94
CA GLN A 240 -6.31 -12.03 2.39
C GLN A 240 -5.62 -12.28 1.04
N PRO A 241 -5.98 -11.53 -0.03
CA PRO A 241 -5.30 -11.67 -1.32
C PRO A 241 -3.80 -11.40 -1.20
N PRO A 242 -2.92 -12.24 -1.76
CA PRO A 242 -1.49 -11.98 -1.77
C PRO A 242 -1.13 -10.66 -2.47
N GLY A 243 -0.01 -10.06 -2.07
CA GLY A 243 0.43 -8.75 -2.57
C GLY A 243 -0.42 -7.58 -2.06
N THR A 244 -1.25 -7.82 -1.03
CA THR A 244 -2.01 -6.77 -0.33
C THR A 244 -1.53 -6.62 1.10
N SER A 245 -1.74 -5.42 1.66
CA SER A 245 -1.49 -5.10 3.05
C SER A 245 -2.71 -4.37 3.64
N ASP A 246 -3.12 -4.75 4.84
CA ASP A 246 -4.08 -4.01 5.64
C ASP A 246 -3.35 -3.23 6.74
N THR A 247 -3.02 -1.99 6.40
CA THR A 247 -2.32 -1.08 7.30
C THR A 247 -3.15 -0.63 8.49
N SER A 248 -4.49 -0.83 8.50
CA SER A 248 -5.34 -0.46 9.63
C SER A 248 -5.41 -1.57 10.69
N ARG A 249 -4.87 -2.78 10.47
CA ARG A 249 -4.90 -3.88 11.45
C ARG A 249 -4.49 -3.51 12.87
N PHE A 250 -3.47 -2.67 13.02
CA PHE A 250 -3.05 -2.20 14.34
C PHE A 250 -3.93 -1.04 14.80
N ALA A 251 -4.09 0.00 13.98
CA ALA A 251 -4.96 1.14 14.23
C ALA A 251 -6.34 0.92 13.58
N THR A 252 -7.11 -0.04 14.08
CA THR A 252 -8.32 -0.50 13.38
C THR A 252 -9.41 0.57 13.36
N ASP A 253 -9.99 0.77 12.18
CA ASP A 253 -11.27 1.46 11.93
C ASP A 253 -12.42 0.47 11.70
N HIS A 254 -12.15 -0.83 11.89
CA HIS A 254 -13.07 -1.95 11.69
C HIS A 254 -13.60 -2.08 10.26
N VAL A 255 -12.93 -1.48 9.27
CA VAL A 255 -13.37 -1.55 7.86
C VAL A 255 -12.85 -2.81 7.16
N HIS A 256 -11.74 -3.39 7.64
CA HIS A 256 -10.99 -4.50 7.03
C HIS A 256 -10.84 -4.33 5.51
N ASN A 257 -9.74 -3.71 5.09
CA ASN A 257 -9.59 -3.21 3.73
C ASN A 257 -8.19 -3.47 3.12
N PRO A 258 -7.73 -4.74 3.10
CA PRO A 258 -6.45 -5.10 2.51
C PRO A 258 -6.34 -4.54 1.10
N SER A 259 -5.28 -3.77 0.88
CA SER A 259 -5.06 -3.06 -0.37
C SER A 259 -3.73 -3.46 -0.98
N ASN A 260 -3.67 -3.57 -2.30
CA ASN A 260 -2.46 -3.96 -2.99
C ASN A 260 -1.33 -2.98 -2.73
N ILE A 261 -0.15 -3.56 -2.54
CA ILE A 261 1.06 -2.80 -2.28
C ILE A 261 1.39 -2.04 -3.56
N ASN A 262 1.48 -0.71 -3.45
CA ASN A 262 1.66 0.15 -4.61
C ASN A 262 2.99 -0.16 -5.31
N ALA A 263 2.93 -0.39 -6.61
CA ALA A 263 4.05 -0.13 -7.48
C ALA A 263 4.29 1.38 -7.56
N ILE A 264 5.55 1.80 -7.48
CA ILE A 264 5.98 3.20 -7.56
C ILE A 264 6.80 3.35 -8.83
N PHE A 265 6.22 3.97 -9.84
CA PHE A 265 6.86 4.27 -11.11
C PHE A 265 6.74 5.76 -11.42
N LEU A 266 7.72 6.31 -12.13
CA LEU A 266 7.68 7.65 -12.69
C LEU A 266 7.28 8.72 -11.66
N LEU A 267 7.75 8.60 -10.41
CA LEU A 267 7.40 9.54 -9.34
C LEU A 267 7.78 10.98 -9.71
N ALA A 268 8.86 11.17 -10.48
CA ALA A 268 9.28 12.47 -11.00
C ALA A 268 8.26 13.14 -11.95
N HIS A 269 7.42 12.33 -12.62
CA HIS A 269 6.42 12.78 -13.60
C HIS A 269 4.99 12.58 -13.12
N ARG A 270 4.81 12.15 -11.86
CA ARG A 270 3.50 11.99 -11.24
C ARG A 270 2.85 13.36 -11.06
N PRO A 271 1.58 13.55 -11.45
CA PRO A 271 0.86 14.81 -11.25
C PRO A 271 0.87 15.26 -9.79
N THR A 272 0.88 16.57 -9.59
CA THR A 272 0.63 17.21 -8.29
C THR A 272 -0.66 18.00 -8.33
N VAL A 273 -1.32 18.11 -7.18
CA VAL A 273 -2.55 18.88 -6.99
C VAL A 273 -2.31 19.84 -5.83
N MET A 274 -2.82 21.06 -5.96
CA MET A 274 -2.80 22.02 -4.86
C MET A 274 -3.76 21.57 -3.76
N GLU A 275 -3.21 21.35 -2.58
CA GLU A 275 -3.93 20.87 -1.40
C GLU A 275 -3.65 21.81 -0.23
N ARG A 276 -4.67 22.06 0.59
CA ARG A 276 -4.53 22.81 1.85
C ARG A 276 -4.11 21.86 2.96
N MET A 277 -2.96 22.09 3.56
CA MET A 277 -2.39 21.29 4.64
C MET A 277 -3.09 21.57 6.00
N PRO A 278 -2.90 20.72 7.02
CA PRO A 278 -3.42 20.96 8.38
C PRO A 278 -2.94 22.26 9.02
N ASP A 279 -1.72 22.73 8.70
CA ASP A 279 -1.18 24.01 9.18
C ASP A 279 -1.72 25.24 8.43
N GLY A 280 -2.62 25.02 7.46
CA GLY A 280 -3.22 26.06 6.64
C GLY A 280 -2.40 26.47 5.42
N SER A 281 -1.18 25.95 5.24
CA SER A 281 -0.39 26.17 4.01
C SER A 281 -1.02 25.48 2.80
N GLU A 282 -0.80 26.04 1.61
CA GLU A 282 -1.18 25.40 0.35
C GLU A 282 0.06 24.86 -0.36
N ARG A 283 0.03 23.59 -0.77
CA ARG A 283 1.18 22.92 -1.40
C ARG A 283 0.72 22.05 -2.56
N ALA A 284 1.49 22.08 -3.65
CA ALA A 284 1.34 21.13 -4.74
C ALA A 284 1.94 19.78 -4.30
N VAL A 285 1.11 18.74 -4.18
CA VAL A 285 1.51 17.43 -3.68
C VAL A 285 0.85 16.30 -4.48
N HIS A 286 1.43 15.10 -4.44
CA HIS A 286 0.81 13.91 -5.03
C HIS A 286 -0.28 13.33 -4.12
N HIS A 287 -1.24 12.62 -4.70
CA HIS A 287 -2.24 11.87 -3.95
C HIS A 287 -1.73 10.45 -3.66
N ILE A 288 -1.10 10.18 -2.51
CA ILE A 288 -0.29 8.95 -2.38
C ILE A 288 -1.11 7.67 -2.10
N LEU A 289 -1.97 7.68 -1.09
CA LEU A 289 -2.81 6.52 -0.73
C LEU A 289 -3.89 6.22 -1.78
N LYS A 290 -4.57 5.07 -1.64
CA LYS A 290 -5.60 4.59 -2.60
C LYS A 290 -6.78 5.54 -2.76
N ASP A 291 -7.14 6.24 -1.69
CA ASP A 291 -8.14 7.29 -1.60
C ASP A 291 -7.56 8.70 -1.82
N GLY A 292 -6.22 8.80 -1.93
CA GLY A 292 -5.51 10.06 -1.97
C GLY A 292 -5.45 10.77 -0.62
N ALA A 293 -5.53 10.05 0.51
CA ALA A 293 -5.53 10.69 1.82
C ALA A 293 -4.18 11.29 2.24
N ASP A 294 -3.06 10.60 2.01
CA ASP A 294 -1.70 11.07 2.35
C ASP A 294 -1.18 12.18 1.40
N SER A 295 -1.98 13.22 1.22
CA SER A 295 -1.68 14.35 0.33
C SER A 295 -0.95 15.45 1.11
N VAL A 296 0.23 15.12 1.65
CA VAL A 296 1.09 16.03 2.44
C VAL A 296 2.53 16.11 1.90
N GLY A 297 2.75 15.55 0.70
CA GLY A 297 4.05 15.40 0.05
C GLY A 297 4.67 14.02 0.29
N VAL A 298 5.63 13.63 -0.56
CA VAL A 298 6.24 12.28 -0.53
C VAL A 298 6.91 12.00 0.81
N ALA A 299 7.69 12.95 1.33
CA ALA A 299 8.35 12.80 2.62
C ALA A 299 7.37 12.57 3.78
N GLY A 300 6.30 13.36 3.86
CA GLY A 300 5.28 13.22 4.92
C GLY A 300 4.51 11.90 4.82
N ALA A 301 4.11 11.50 3.62
CA ALA A 301 3.46 10.21 3.38
C ALA A 301 4.39 9.03 3.71
N SER A 302 5.68 9.15 3.40
CA SER A 302 6.68 8.12 3.72
C SER A 302 6.90 8.00 5.23
N LEU A 303 6.98 9.12 5.96
CA LEU A 303 7.06 9.12 7.43
C LEU A 303 5.89 8.41 8.08
N ARG A 304 4.67 8.63 7.58
CA ARG A 304 3.46 7.93 8.05
C ARG A 304 3.59 6.42 7.92
N VAL A 305 4.21 5.92 6.83
CA VAL A 305 4.49 4.47 6.69
C VAL A 305 5.35 3.97 7.84
N TYR A 306 6.45 4.66 8.17
CA TYR A 306 7.32 4.30 9.28
C TYR A 306 6.58 4.24 10.61
N VAL A 307 5.71 5.23 10.89
CA VAL A 307 4.86 5.20 12.10
C VAL A 307 3.94 3.99 12.07
N ASN A 308 3.30 3.71 10.93
CA ASN A 308 2.37 2.59 10.76
C ASN A 308 3.02 1.21 10.98
N ILE A 309 4.32 1.08 10.73
CA ILE A 309 5.09 -0.15 10.97
C ILE A 309 5.84 -0.13 12.33
N GLY A 310 5.63 0.89 13.17
CA GLY A 310 6.09 0.89 14.56
C GLY A 310 7.09 1.95 14.98
N MET A 311 7.49 2.88 14.11
CA MET A 311 8.32 4.01 14.52
C MET A 311 7.59 4.84 15.60
N CYS A 312 8.31 5.23 16.65
CA CYS A 312 7.74 5.97 17.78
C CYS A 312 6.55 5.27 18.45
N SER A 313 6.59 3.95 18.59
CA SER A 313 5.50 3.15 19.18
C SER A 313 5.10 3.60 20.59
N ASP A 314 6.03 4.16 21.36
CA ASP A 314 5.75 4.70 22.71
C ASP A 314 4.76 5.87 22.69
N ILE A 315 4.69 6.61 21.58
CA ILE A 315 3.66 7.64 21.35
C ILE A 315 2.45 7.00 20.68
N TRP A 316 2.66 6.30 19.56
CA TRP A 316 1.60 5.76 18.73
C TRP A 316 0.64 4.84 19.49
N LEU A 317 1.14 3.92 20.31
CA LEU A 317 0.32 2.97 21.07
C LEU A 317 -0.51 3.63 22.18
N THR A 318 -0.21 4.88 22.55
CA THR A 318 -1.07 5.65 23.49
C THR A 318 -2.29 6.25 22.80
N ARG A 319 -2.32 6.22 21.46
CA ARG A 319 -3.36 6.85 20.63
C ARG A 319 -4.41 5.87 20.13
N ILE A 320 -4.16 4.58 20.27
CA ILE A 320 -5.00 3.51 19.74
C ILE A 320 -5.13 2.38 20.75
N ASP A 321 -6.22 1.63 20.65
CA ASP A 321 -6.30 0.27 21.22
C ASP A 321 -5.84 -0.71 20.14
N ALA A 322 -4.57 -1.10 20.18
CA ALA A 322 -3.95 -1.88 19.13
C ALA A 322 -4.65 -3.25 18.96
N VAL A 323 -4.91 -3.64 17.70
CA VAL A 323 -5.57 -4.89 17.30
C VAL A 323 -7.08 -4.93 17.62
N ALA A 324 -7.50 -4.60 18.85
CA ALA A 324 -8.89 -4.75 19.28
C ALA A 324 -9.77 -3.53 18.95
N GLY A 325 -9.23 -2.32 18.96
CA GLY A 325 -9.94 -1.09 18.59
C GLY A 325 -11.21 -0.80 19.40
N LEU A 326 -11.22 -1.15 20.69
CA LEU A 326 -12.38 -0.93 21.56
C LEU A 326 -12.44 0.50 22.11
N VAL A 327 -11.34 1.24 22.01
CA VAL A 327 -11.22 2.64 22.43
C VAL A 327 -11.12 3.52 21.18
N PRO A 328 -11.86 4.65 21.10
CA PRO A 328 -11.71 5.59 20.01
C PRO A 328 -10.25 6.04 19.83
N GLN A 329 -9.82 6.10 18.58
CA GLN A 329 -8.49 6.57 18.24
C GLN A 329 -8.31 8.05 18.64
N LYS A 330 -7.05 8.48 18.73
CA LYS A 330 -6.66 9.88 18.87
C LYS A 330 -5.61 10.21 17.80
N PRO A 331 -5.48 11.47 17.39
CA PRO A 331 -4.43 11.86 16.45
C PRO A 331 -3.02 11.57 16.96
N PHE A 332 -2.17 11.04 16.09
CA PHE A 332 -0.72 11.06 16.25
C PHE A 332 -0.21 12.48 15.92
N ARG A 333 0.40 13.14 16.90
CA ARG A 333 0.85 14.54 16.76
C ARG A 333 2.30 14.58 16.29
N MET A 334 2.54 15.07 15.08
CA MET A 334 3.89 15.15 14.49
C MET A 334 4.82 16.07 15.30
N ALA A 335 4.29 17.15 15.87
CA ALA A 335 5.05 18.05 16.74
C ALA A 335 5.60 17.32 17.98
N GLU A 336 4.77 16.49 18.63
CA GLU A 336 5.20 15.68 19.77
C GLU A 336 6.23 14.63 19.36
N ALA A 337 6.04 13.96 18.22
CA ALA A 337 7.01 13.00 17.71
C ALA A 337 8.36 13.67 17.43
N ARG A 338 8.37 14.85 16.81
CA ARG A 338 9.60 15.61 16.55
C ARG A 338 10.32 16.04 17.82
N GLU A 339 9.58 16.35 18.88
CA GLU A 339 10.14 16.70 20.19
C GLU A 339 10.68 15.46 20.93
N LYS A 340 9.88 14.39 21.03
CA LYS A 340 10.12 13.30 21.99
C LYS A 340 10.71 12.03 21.38
N CYS A 341 10.65 11.84 20.07
CA CYS A 341 11.09 10.62 19.40
C CYS A 341 12.35 10.88 18.56
N GLU A 342 13.47 10.28 18.95
CA GLU A 342 14.72 10.38 18.18
C GLU A 342 14.60 9.71 16.81
N ASP A 343 13.95 8.55 16.77
CA ASP A 343 13.72 7.80 15.53
C ASP A 343 12.92 8.62 14.50
N TRP A 344 11.99 9.47 14.96
CA TRP A 344 11.28 10.41 14.09
C TRP A 344 12.26 11.35 13.39
N ARG A 345 13.11 12.06 14.16
CA ARG A 345 14.05 13.04 13.61
C ARG A 345 15.07 12.37 12.68
N ALA A 346 15.56 11.20 13.06
CA ALA A 346 16.46 10.41 12.24
C ALA A 346 15.81 9.98 10.92
N THR A 347 14.55 9.55 10.97
CA THR A 347 13.80 9.15 9.76
C THR A 347 13.46 10.36 8.89
N GLU A 348 13.00 11.46 9.47
CA GLU A 348 12.67 12.70 8.78
C GLU A 348 13.87 13.22 7.97
N ALA A 349 15.07 13.19 8.54
CA ALA A 349 16.33 13.57 7.87
C ALA A 349 16.75 12.67 6.69
N ARG A 350 16.08 11.54 6.48
CA ARG A 350 16.35 10.58 5.39
C ARG A 350 15.33 10.65 4.26
N MET A 351 14.20 11.34 4.44
CA MET A 351 13.09 11.29 3.48
C MET A 351 13.37 11.94 2.15
N GLU A 352 14.17 13.02 2.12
CA GLU A 352 14.62 13.62 0.86
C GLU A 352 15.41 12.63 0.01
N ALA A 353 16.32 11.88 0.64
CA ALA A 353 17.10 10.85 -0.04
C ALA A 353 16.19 9.72 -0.54
N ALA A 354 15.27 9.22 0.30
CA ALA A 354 14.32 8.17 -0.09
C ALA A 354 13.46 8.62 -1.28
N GLU A 355 12.99 9.86 -1.31
CA GLU A 355 12.27 10.43 -2.44
C GLU A 355 13.13 10.51 -3.70
N ALA A 356 14.39 10.95 -3.59
CA ALA A 356 15.33 10.99 -4.71
C ALA A 356 15.50 9.59 -5.33
N PHE A 357 15.68 8.56 -4.51
CA PHE A 357 15.74 7.18 -4.95
C PHE A 357 14.45 6.74 -5.68
N LEU A 358 13.27 7.00 -5.11
CA LEU A 358 12.00 6.59 -5.72
C LEU A 358 11.72 7.29 -7.06
N LYS A 359 12.26 8.49 -7.28
CA LYS A 359 12.21 9.18 -8.58
C LYS A 359 13.03 8.49 -9.67
N THR A 360 13.96 7.60 -9.33
CA THR A 360 14.76 6.83 -10.30
C THR A 360 14.01 5.64 -10.91
N VAL A 361 12.86 5.26 -10.35
CA VAL A 361 12.12 4.07 -10.77
C VAL A 361 11.21 4.41 -11.96
N GLY A 362 11.41 3.75 -13.09
CA GLY A 362 10.57 3.96 -14.28
C GLY A 362 10.01 2.67 -14.88
N PRO A 363 9.40 2.76 -16.07
CA PRO A 363 8.55 1.71 -16.63
C PRO A 363 9.30 0.43 -16.99
N MET A 364 8.87 -0.71 -16.47
CA MET A 364 9.38 -2.03 -16.82
C MET A 364 8.60 -2.62 -18.00
N HIS A 365 9.00 -2.29 -19.23
CA HIS A 365 8.28 -2.69 -20.44
C HIS A 365 8.39 -4.20 -20.71
N LEU A 366 7.28 -4.81 -21.17
CA LEU A 366 7.26 -6.22 -21.57
C LEU A 366 8.25 -6.52 -22.71
N ALA A 367 8.50 -5.56 -23.59
CA ALA A 367 9.47 -5.70 -24.68
C ALA A 367 10.91 -5.96 -24.19
N ASP A 368 11.24 -5.45 -23.00
CA ASP A 368 12.56 -5.60 -22.39
C ASP A 368 12.69 -6.87 -21.53
N ALA A 369 11.57 -7.56 -21.27
CA ALA A 369 11.55 -8.75 -20.45
C ALA A 369 12.06 -9.99 -21.23
N PRO A 370 12.72 -10.95 -20.57
CA PRO A 370 13.19 -12.18 -21.21
C PRO A 370 12.06 -12.96 -21.86
N GLY A 371 12.13 -13.14 -23.19
CA GLY A 371 11.08 -13.81 -23.97
C GLY A 371 9.77 -13.01 -24.07
N GLY A 372 9.75 -11.73 -23.71
CA GLY A 372 8.57 -10.86 -23.77
C GLY A 372 8.04 -10.64 -25.20
N ALA A 373 8.93 -10.64 -26.19
CA ALA A 373 8.58 -10.49 -27.61
C ALA A 373 7.52 -11.51 -28.10
N ARG A 374 7.45 -12.72 -27.52
CA ARG A 374 6.44 -13.72 -27.88
C ARG A 374 5.01 -13.33 -27.51
N TYR A 375 4.85 -12.28 -26.71
CA TYR A 375 3.54 -11.74 -26.30
C TYR A 375 3.19 -10.44 -27.03
N LEU A 376 4.08 -9.93 -27.88
CA LEU A 376 3.98 -8.67 -28.62
C LEU A 376 3.97 -8.93 -30.13
N PHE A 377 3.13 -9.87 -30.57
CA PHE A 377 3.05 -10.31 -31.97
C PHE A 377 1.91 -9.65 -32.75
N GLU A 378 1.12 -8.79 -32.10
CA GLU A 378 -0.04 -8.16 -32.74
C GLU A 378 0.39 -7.22 -33.88
N PRO A 379 -0.35 -7.19 -35.00
CA PRO A 379 -0.12 -6.25 -36.09
C PRO A 379 -0.08 -4.79 -35.62
N GLN A 380 0.75 -3.96 -36.26
CA GLN A 380 0.91 -2.56 -35.86
C GLN A 380 -0.36 -1.73 -36.00
N ASP A 381 -1.21 -2.05 -36.98
CA ASP A 381 -2.53 -1.45 -37.17
C ASP A 381 -3.50 -1.82 -36.03
N GLU A 382 -3.45 -3.06 -35.53
CA GLU A 382 -4.19 -3.48 -34.33
C GLU A 382 -3.71 -2.74 -33.08
N VAL A 383 -2.39 -2.60 -32.89
CA VAL A 383 -1.82 -1.83 -31.77
C VAL A 383 -2.21 -0.36 -31.86
N ALA A 384 -2.16 0.23 -33.05
CA ALA A 384 -2.56 1.61 -33.28
C ALA A 384 -4.06 1.83 -33.02
N GLU A 385 -4.91 0.87 -33.40
CA GLU A 385 -6.33 0.92 -33.04
C GLU A 385 -6.51 0.80 -31.52
N GLY A 386 -5.76 -0.07 -30.86
CA GLY A 386 -5.74 -0.17 -29.41
C GLY A 386 -5.39 1.14 -28.71
N GLY A 387 -4.41 1.87 -29.25
CA GLY A 387 -4.06 3.22 -28.79
C GLY A 387 -5.23 4.20 -28.95
N ARG A 388 -5.93 4.19 -30.09
CA ARG A 388 -7.12 5.02 -30.29
C ARG A 388 -8.28 4.65 -29.36
N VAL A 389 -8.52 3.35 -29.14
CA VAL A 389 -9.51 2.88 -28.16
C VAL A 389 -9.14 3.35 -26.75
N PHE A 390 -7.86 3.23 -26.36
CA PHE A 390 -7.35 3.73 -25.09
C PHE A 390 -7.58 5.24 -24.94
N ALA A 391 -7.30 6.03 -25.98
CA ALA A 391 -7.55 7.46 -25.99
C ALA A 391 -9.03 7.81 -25.75
N ARG A 392 -9.96 7.12 -26.42
CA ARG A 392 -11.40 7.37 -26.31
C ARG A 392 -12.01 6.97 -24.97
N GLU A 393 -11.53 5.86 -24.39
CA GLU A 393 -12.23 5.18 -23.29
C GLU A 393 -11.47 5.18 -21.96
N CYS A 394 -10.15 5.40 -21.97
CA CYS A 394 -9.29 5.21 -20.80
C CYS A 394 -8.48 6.46 -20.43
N ALA A 395 -7.90 7.14 -21.43
CA ALA A 395 -6.87 8.17 -21.23
C ALA A 395 -7.34 9.39 -20.42
N GLN A 396 -8.65 9.67 -20.38
CA GLN A 396 -9.19 10.74 -19.53
C GLN A 396 -8.77 10.60 -18.06
N CYS A 397 -8.81 9.37 -17.53
CA CYS A 397 -8.37 9.07 -16.16
C CYS A 397 -6.94 8.52 -16.17
N HIS A 398 -6.59 7.66 -17.13
CA HIS A 398 -5.32 6.92 -17.17
C HIS A 398 -4.20 7.62 -17.97
N SER A 399 -4.14 8.94 -17.97
CA SER A 399 -3.03 9.70 -18.57
C SER A 399 -2.69 10.91 -17.72
N SER A 400 -1.41 11.12 -17.40
CA SER A 400 -0.97 12.39 -16.81
C SER A 400 -0.84 13.49 -17.86
N LYS A 401 -0.69 13.12 -19.14
CA LYS A 401 -0.77 14.05 -20.26
C LYS A 401 -2.23 14.41 -20.47
N GLN A 402 -2.57 15.66 -20.15
CA GLN A 402 -3.91 16.22 -20.24
C GLN A 402 -3.91 17.41 -21.22
N PRO A 403 -5.07 17.78 -21.80
CA PRO A 403 -5.18 18.97 -22.63
C PRO A 403 -4.62 20.21 -21.91
N PRO A 404 -3.80 21.06 -22.58
CA PRO A 404 -3.20 22.24 -21.95
C PRO A 404 -4.23 23.22 -21.36
N THR A 405 -5.42 23.25 -21.94
CA THR A 405 -6.58 23.98 -21.42
C THR A 405 -7.69 22.98 -21.12
N PRO A 406 -8.38 23.06 -19.96
CA PRO A 406 -9.51 22.17 -19.66
C PRO A 406 -10.60 22.24 -20.74
N LEU A 407 -10.78 21.14 -21.48
CA LEU A 407 -11.81 21.03 -22.51
C LEU A 407 -13.11 20.53 -21.88
N ALA A 408 -14.12 21.39 -21.72
CA ALA A 408 -15.40 21.00 -21.10
C ALA A 408 -16.23 20.03 -21.95
N ASP A 409 -16.13 20.14 -23.28
CA ASP A 409 -16.82 19.25 -24.21
C ASP A 409 -16.17 17.85 -24.23
N PRO A 410 -16.92 16.78 -23.90
CA PRO A 410 -16.39 15.42 -23.90
C PRO A 410 -15.87 14.97 -25.28
N GLY A 411 -16.51 15.41 -26.38
CA GLY A 411 -16.11 15.06 -27.74
C GLY A 411 -14.75 15.66 -28.10
N ALA A 412 -14.56 16.96 -27.85
CA ALA A 412 -13.30 17.66 -28.05
C ALA A 412 -12.18 17.08 -27.18
N ARG A 413 -12.49 16.69 -25.93
CA ARG A 413 -11.53 16.03 -25.06
C ARG A 413 -11.09 14.67 -25.60
N LYS A 414 -12.04 13.85 -26.06
CA LYS A 414 -11.73 12.56 -26.72
C LYS A 414 -10.86 12.77 -27.96
N ALA A 415 -11.23 13.70 -28.83
CA ALA A 415 -10.47 14.02 -30.03
C ALA A 415 -9.02 14.46 -29.72
N TRP A 416 -8.82 15.23 -28.65
CA TRP A 416 -7.47 15.61 -28.20
C TRP A 416 -6.64 14.39 -27.79
N PHE A 417 -7.22 13.44 -27.03
CA PHE A 417 -6.50 12.21 -26.66
C PHE A 417 -6.20 11.33 -27.88
N GLU A 418 -7.12 11.26 -28.85
CA GLU A 418 -6.91 10.48 -30.09
C GLU A 418 -5.79 11.05 -30.95
N ASP A 419 -5.60 12.37 -30.95
CA ASP A 419 -4.44 13.03 -31.57
C ASP A 419 -3.17 12.77 -30.74
N ALA A 420 -3.25 12.99 -29.41
CA ALA A 420 -2.09 12.86 -28.51
C ALA A 420 -1.50 11.44 -28.52
N VAL A 421 -2.32 10.39 -28.56
CA VAL A 421 -1.86 8.99 -28.53
C VAL A 421 -1.10 8.56 -29.79
N GLN A 422 -1.26 9.29 -30.90
CA GLN A 422 -0.52 9.03 -32.14
C GLN A 422 0.92 9.55 -32.07
N SER A 423 1.23 10.42 -31.11
CA SER A 423 2.59 10.89 -30.90
C SER A 423 3.48 9.74 -30.41
N PRO A 424 4.68 9.54 -31.00
CA PRO A 424 5.63 8.54 -30.50
C PRO A 424 6.06 8.82 -29.06
N ASP A 425 5.97 10.08 -28.62
CA ASP A 425 6.30 10.49 -27.27
C ASP A 425 5.13 10.37 -26.30
N PHE A 426 3.94 9.91 -26.71
CA PHE A 426 2.77 9.88 -25.82
C PHE A 426 3.02 9.14 -24.51
N LEU A 427 3.77 8.04 -24.56
CA LEU A 427 4.14 7.24 -23.38
C LEU A 427 5.34 7.80 -22.61
N ALA A 428 6.21 8.56 -23.27
CA ALA A 428 7.37 9.17 -22.61
C ALA A 428 6.88 10.09 -21.48
N ASP A 429 7.38 9.86 -20.26
CA ASP A 429 7.03 10.63 -19.05
C ASP A 429 5.53 10.67 -18.71
N ASN A 430 4.73 9.78 -19.31
CA ASN A 430 3.33 9.64 -18.98
C ASN A 430 3.21 8.72 -17.75
N PHE A 431 2.76 9.27 -16.62
CA PHE A 431 2.49 8.49 -15.41
C PHE A 431 1.27 7.55 -15.59
N LEU A 432 0.56 7.63 -16.73
CA LEU A 432 -0.59 6.80 -17.07
C LEU A 432 -1.69 6.81 -15.99
N SER A 433 -1.85 7.97 -15.36
CA SER A 433 -2.89 8.31 -14.40
C SER A 433 -2.92 9.83 -14.26
N ASP A 434 -4.12 10.38 -14.16
CA ASP A 434 -4.37 11.78 -13.83
C ASP A 434 -4.24 12.06 -12.32
N ASP A 435 -4.05 11.00 -11.52
CA ASP A 435 -3.94 10.97 -10.06
C ASP A 435 -5.14 11.60 -9.32
N ARG A 436 -6.27 11.85 -10.02
CA ARG A 436 -7.45 12.49 -9.43
C ARG A 436 -8.26 11.51 -8.60
N ARG A 437 -8.99 12.06 -7.63
CA ARG A 437 -9.91 11.31 -6.75
C ARG A 437 -11.29 11.23 -7.41
N TYR A 438 -11.77 10.01 -7.65
CA TYR A 438 -13.08 9.72 -8.18
C TYR A 438 -13.96 9.07 -7.11
N SER A 439 -15.24 9.43 -7.09
CA SER A 439 -16.18 8.84 -6.13
C SER A 439 -16.32 7.35 -6.40
N VAL A 440 -16.28 6.53 -5.35
CA VAL A 440 -16.55 5.10 -5.46
C VAL A 440 -17.97 4.80 -5.99
N ARG A 441 -18.89 5.76 -5.90
CA ARG A 441 -20.22 5.66 -6.52
C ARG A 441 -20.14 5.68 -8.05
N GLU A 442 -19.19 6.42 -8.61
CA GLU A 442 -18.93 6.46 -10.05
C GLU A 442 -18.16 5.22 -10.50
N ILE A 443 -17.08 4.88 -9.78
CA ILE A 443 -16.20 3.77 -10.15
C ILE A 443 -16.86 2.40 -9.91
N GLY A 444 -17.65 2.26 -8.85
CA GLY A 444 -18.44 1.07 -8.53
C GLY A 444 -17.67 -0.13 -7.98
N THR A 445 -16.35 0.01 -7.76
CA THR A 445 -15.49 -1.03 -7.16
C THR A 445 -15.82 -1.24 -5.68
N ASN A 446 -15.29 -2.32 -5.08
CA ASN A 446 -15.56 -2.64 -3.67
C ASN A 446 -15.35 -1.40 -2.76
N VAL A 447 -16.33 -1.11 -1.92
CA VAL A 447 -16.37 0.17 -1.19
C VAL A 447 -15.43 0.24 0.01
N ALA A 448 -14.98 -0.90 0.54
CA ALA A 448 -14.37 -0.97 1.87
C ALA A 448 -13.18 -0.01 2.02
N ARG A 449 -12.18 -0.06 1.12
CA ARG A 449 -11.00 0.80 1.25
C ARG A 449 -11.34 2.29 1.15
N ALA A 450 -12.34 2.68 0.35
CA ALA A 450 -12.79 4.06 0.22
C ALA A 450 -13.53 4.59 1.46
N MET A 451 -13.97 3.70 2.37
CA MET A 451 -14.63 4.06 3.64
C MET A 451 -13.68 4.09 4.84
N ALA A 452 -12.37 3.91 4.63
CA ALA A 452 -11.38 3.99 5.70
C ALA A 452 -11.42 5.35 6.42
N THR A 453 -11.32 5.35 7.76
CA THR A 453 -11.47 6.58 8.55
C THR A 453 -10.17 7.06 9.18
N ASN A 454 -9.10 6.27 9.16
CA ASN A 454 -7.86 6.62 9.88
C ASN A 454 -7.25 7.98 9.53
N ALA A 455 -7.46 8.46 8.31
CA ALA A 455 -6.96 9.76 7.83
C ALA A 455 -7.94 10.93 8.06
N GLN A 456 -9.11 10.68 8.65
CA GLN A 456 -10.09 11.72 8.96
C GLN A 456 -9.73 12.46 10.26
N LYS A 457 -10.47 13.53 10.54
CA LYS A 457 -10.38 14.26 11.80
C LYS A 457 -10.57 13.32 12.99
N ASP A 458 -9.85 13.59 14.07
CA ASP A 458 -9.83 12.88 15.35
C ASP A 458 -9.30 11.44 15.28
N HIS A 459 -8.84 10.99 14.11
CA HIS A 459 -8.24 9.66 13.92
C HIS A 459 -6.72 9.73 13.87
N VAL A 460 -6.08 8.56 13.98
CA VAL A 460 -4.64 8.46 14.22
C VAL A 460 -3.79 9.15 13.15
N TRP A 461 -4.23 9.20 11.88
CA TRP A 461 -3.49 9.78 10.76
C TRP A 461 -3.99 11.17 10.34
N GLU A 462 -4.76 11.87 11.18
CA GLU A 462 -5.29 13.22 10.91
C GLU A 462 -4.26 14.20 10.34
N GLU A 463 -3.06 14.25 10.94
CA GLU A 463 -2.02 15.21 10.54
C GLU A 463 -1.24 14.79 9.28
N PHE A 464 -1.43 13.57 8.80
CA PHE A 464 -0.83 13.06 7.57
C PHE A 464 -1.74 13.22 6.35
N SER A 465 -2.94 13.77 6.52
CA SER A 465 -3.85 14.08 5.43
C SER A 465 -4.13 15.57 5.31
N SER A 466 -4.38 16.05 4.09
CA SER A 466 -4.72 17.44 3.83
C SER A 466 -6.13 17.79 4.35
N GLU A 467 -6.37 19.08 4.60
CA GLU A 467 -7.71 19.59 4.87
C GLU A 467 -8.61 19.49 3.63
N THR A 468 -8.05 19.69 2.43
CA THR A 468 -8.75 19.49 1.17
C THR A 468 -9.31 18.06 1.05
N TYR A 469 -8.55 17.03 1.46
CA TYR A 469 -9.03 15.65 1.50
C TYR A 469 -10.19 15.46 2.50
N LYS A 470 -10.03 15.97 3.73
CA LYS A 470 -11.06 15.84 4.79
C LYS A 470 -12.36 16.57 4.43
N GLN A 471 -12.29 17.56 3.55
CA GLN A 471 -13.43 18.36 3.08
C GLN A 471 -14.07 17.83 1.79
N LEU A 472 -13.61 16.69 1.27
CA LEU A 472 -14.25 16.06 0.11
C LEU A 472 -15.73 15.81 0.40
N PRO A 473 -16.63 16.10 -0.56
CA PRO A 473 -18.03 15.81 -0.36
C PRO A 473 -18.23 14.31 -0.18
N PRO A 474 -19.11 13.85 0.72
CA PRO A 474 -19.34 12.43 0.90
C PRO A 474 -19.84 11.77 -0.40
N ALA A 475 -19.37 10.55 -0.71
CA ALA A 475 -19.88 9.79 -1.86
C ALA A 475 -21.39 9.50 -1.78
N GLY A 476 -21.96 9.52 -0.58
CA GLY A 476 -23.40 9.41 -0.34
C GLY A 476 -23.90 7.97 -0.35
N VAL A 477 -25.14 7.77 -0.81
CA VAL A 477 -25.82 6.47 -0.76
C VAL A 477 -25.41 5.59 -1.94
N ILE A 478 -25.02 4.35 -1.64
CA ILE A 478 -24.71 3.29 -2.61
C ILE A 478 -25.73 2.17 -2.40
N THR A 479 -26.47 1.82 -3.45
CA THR A 479 -27.50 0.78 -3.46
C THR A 479 -27.09 -0.39 -4.34
N GLY A 480 -27.86 -1.49 -4.30
CA GLY A 480 -27.64 -2.63 -5.20
C GLY A 480 -26.41 -3.48 -4.83
N LEU A 481 -25.98 -3.44 -3.56
CA LEU A 481 -24.92 -4.30 -3.06
C LEU A 481 -25.46 -5.72 -2.83
N TYR A 482 -24.68 -6.74 -3.14
CA TYR A 482 -25.13 -8.12 -3.04
C TYR A 482 -25.36 -8.52 -1.58
N ASN A 483 -26.52 -9.10 -1.28
CA ASN A 483 -26.86 -9.65 0.02
C ASN A 483 -26.60 -11.17 0.02
N PRO A 484 -25.58 -11.67 0.74
CA PRO A 484 -25.24 -13.09 0.73
C PRO A 484 -26.32 -14.02 1.29
N ARG A 485 -27.26 -13.49 2.07
CA ARG A 485 -28.33 -14.27 2.70
C ARG A 485 -29.64 -14.22 1.93
N LYS A 486 -29.96 -13.07 1.32
CA LYS A 486 -31.19 -12.79 0.58
C LYS A 486 -30.91 -12.02 -0.71
N PRO A 487 -30.43 -12.69 -1.78
CA PRO A 487 -30.02 -12.04 -3.02
C PRO A 487 -31.09 -11.12 -3.66
N GLU A 488 -32.36 -11.39 -3.41
CA GLU A 488 -33.53 -10.62 -3.86
C GLU A 488 -33.75 -9.30 -3.09
N GLU A 489 -33.06 -9.09 -1.96
CA GLU A 489 -33.09 -7.87 -1.15
C GLU A 489 -31.69 -7.21 -1.13
N PRO A 490 -31.30 -6.45 -2.18
CA PRO A 490 -29.99 -5.82 -2.25
C PRO A 490 -29.71 -4.84 -1.10
N LEU A 491 -28.47 -4.83 -0.66
CA LEU A 491 -28.00 -3.99 0.44
C LEU A 491 -27.78 -2.55 -0.02
N THR A 492 -27.84 -1.64 0.96
CA THR A 492 -27.55 -0.21 0.81
C THR A 492 -26.59 0.21 1.90
N VAL A 493 -25.64 1.08 1.56
CA VAL A 493 -24.73 1.72 2.53
C VAL A 493 -24.68 3.22 2.26
N THR A 494 -24.60 4.01 3.33
CA THR A 494 -24.38 5.45 3.25
C THR A 494 -22.94 5.76 3.60
N VAL A 495 -22.19 6.30 2.64
CA VAL A 495 -20.82 6.79 2.87
C VAL A 495 -20.91 8.22 3.36
N ALA A 496 -20.79 8.40 4.67
CA ALA A 496 -21.00 9.69 5.35
C ALA A 496 -19.79 10.65 5.26
N GLN A 497 -18.59 10.13 5.00
CA GLN A 497 -17.35 10.89 4.83
C GLN A 497 -16.45 10.14 3.85
N GLY A 498 -15.69 10.87 3.01
CA GLY A 498 -14.83 10.26 2.00
C GLY A 498 -15.62 9.47 0.95
N GLY A 499 -15.13 8.28 0.59
CA GLY A 499 -15.70 7.45 -0.47
C GLY A 499 -15.05 7.66 -1.83
N TYR A 500 -13.72 7.78 -1.87
CA TYR A 500 -12.98 8.05 -3.10
C TYR A 500 -11.87 7.04 -3.34
N TYR A 501 -11.56 6.83 -4.61
CA TYR A 501 -10.33 6.20 -5.07
C TYR A 501 -9.60 7.15 -6.01
N ARG A 502 -8.27 7.18 -5.96
CA ARG A 502 -7.49 7.79 -7.02
C ARG A 502 -7.36 6.86 -8.22
N THR A 503 -7.14 7.42 -9.40
CA THR A 503 -6.81 6.61 -10.58
C THR A 503 -5.45 5.90 -10.38
N PRO A 504 -5.37 4.55 -10.45
CA PRO A 504 -4.07 3.87 -10.43
C PRO A 504 -3.31 4.10 -11.75
N SER A 505 -1.99 4.17 -11.67
CA SER A 505 -1.13 4.19 -12.85
C SER A 505 -1.18 2.85 -13.59
N LEU A 506 -1.20 2.89 -14.92
CA LEU A 506 -1.09 1.69 -15.77
C LEU A 506 0.33 1.35 -16.20
N VAL A 507 1.33 2.11 -15.74
CA VAL A 507 2.74 1.85 -16.07
C VAL A 507 3.08 0.40 -15.71
N SER A 508 3.53 -0.36 -16.71
CA SER A 508 3.92 -1.76 -16.54
C SER A 508 2.81 -2.66 -15.97
N MET A 509 1.54 -2.37 -16.29
CA MET A 509 0.40 -3.14 -15.79
C MET A 509 0.42 -4.64 -16.13
N TRP A 510 1.22 -5.03 -17.12
CA TRP A 510 1.46 -6.44 -17.47
C TRP A 510 2.13 -7.23 -16.33
N ALA A 511 2.91 -6.56 -15.49
CA ALA A 511 3.68 -7.19 -14.43
C ALA A 511 2.98 -7.21 -13.07
N THR A 512 1.88 -6.47 -12.90
CA THR A 512 1.30 -6.13 -11.58
C THR A 512 -0.10 -6.68 -11.34
N ALA A 513 -0.61 -7.55 -12.23
CA ALA A 513 -1.84 -8.28 -12.00
C ALA A 513 -1.73 -9.20 -10.75
N PRO A 514 -2.84 -9.47 -10.01
CA PRO A 514 -4.22 -9.09 -10.29
C PRO A 514 -4.54 -7.59 -10.11
N TYR A 515 -5.70 -7.15 -10.57
CA TYR A 515 -6.12 -5.75 -10.58
C TYR A 515 -7.15 -5.40 -9.49
N LEU A 516 -7.52 -4.11 -9.51
CA LEU A 516 -8.27 -3.38 -8.48
C LEU A 516 -7.45 -3.16 -7.20
N HIS A 517 -7.97 -2.32 -6.31
CA HIS A 517 -7.25 -1.96 -5.09
C HIS A 517 -6.99 -3.15 -4.15
N ASN A 518 -7.69 -4.27 -4.32
CA ASN A 518 -7.68 -5.44 -3.44
C ASN A 518 -7.15 -6.72 -4.11
N ASN A 519 -6.56 -6.62 -5.31
CA ASN A 519 -6.09 -7.77 -6.11
C ASN A 519 -7.16 -8.85 -6.37
N ALA A 520 -8.44 -8.48 -6.44
CA ALA A 520 -9.52 -9.43 -6.65
C ALA A 520 -9.85 -9.70 -8.13
N LEU A 521 -9.42 -8.82 -9.05
CA LEU A 521 -9.71 -8.97 -10.46
C LEU A 521 -8.57 -9.66 -11.19
N GLY A 522 -8.72 -10.97 -11.37
CA GLY A 522 -7.74 -11.81 -12.04
C GLY A 522 -7.20 -12.93 -11.15
N THR A 523 -6.58 -13.92 -11.77
CA THR A 523 -6.00 -15.06 -11.08
C THR A 523 -4.66 -14.65 -10.47
N TYR A 524 -4.50 -14.87 -9.17
CA TYR A 524 -3.20 -14.81 -8.52
C TYR A 524 -2.36 -16.00 -8.99
N VAL A 525 -1.26 -15.70 -9.67
CA VAL A 525 -0.29 -16.71 -10.14
C VAL A 525 0.98 -16.55 -9.32
N LYS A 526 1.30 -17.53 -8.48
CA LYS A 526 2.50 -17.54 -7.61
C LYS A 526 3.77 -17.93 -8.38
N ASP A 527 3.97 -17.33 -9.54
CA ASP A 527 5.14 -17.51 -10.41
C ASP A 527 5.65 -16.12 -10.86
N PRO A 528 6.86 -15.70 -10.45
CA PRO A 528 7.44 -14.42 -10.82
C PRO A 528 8.00 -14.35 -12.23
N SER A 529 8.02 -15.47 -12.97
CA SER A 529 8.48 -15.51 -14.36
C SER A 529 7.61 -14.65 -15.28
N VAL A 530 8.13 -14.35 -16.47
CA VAL A 530 7.35 -13.67 -17.52
C VAL A 530 6.13 -14.51 -17.93
N VAL A 531 6.21 -15.85 -17.90
CA VAL A 531 5.06 -16.72 -18.18
C VAL A 531 3.97 -16.50 -17.14
N GLY A 532 4.32 -16.58 -15.85
CA GLY A 532 3.38 -16.44 -14.74
C GLY A 532 2.71 -15.07 -14.72
N ARG A 533 3.48 -14.00 -14.93
CA ARG A 533 2.96 -12.62 -15.03
C ARG A 533 2.02 -12.45 -16.21
N MET A 534 2.37 -12.97 -17.39
CA MET A 534 1.50 -12.89 -18.56
C MET A 534 0.24 -13.73 -18.41
N ALA A 535 0.28 -14.85 -17.71
CA ALA A 535 -0.91 -15.62 -17.36
C ALA A 535 -1.84 -14.80 -16.45
N ALA A 536 -1.29 -14.15 -15.41
CA ALA A 536 -2.07 -13.27 -14.52
C ALA A 536 -2.63 -12.04 -15.27
N PHE A 537 -1.81 -11.38 -16.10
CA PHE A 537 -2.23 -10.25 -16.93
C PHE A 537 -3.38 -10.61 -17.86
N ASN A 538 -3.23 -11.69 -18.64
CA ASN A 538 -4.23 -12.07 -19.64
C ASN A 538 -5.58 -12.38 -18.99
N ASP A 539 -5.59 -13.12 -17.87
CA ASP A 539 -6.81 -13.42 -17.13
C ASP A 539 -7.43 -12.16 -16.50
N ALA A 540 -6.62 -11.29 -15.89
CA ALA A 540 -7.08 -10.06 -15.25
C ALA A 540 -7.64 -9.04 -16.26
N VAL A 541 -6.95 -8.81 -17.39
CA VAL A 541 -7.37 -7.85 -18.42
C VAL A 541 -8.58 -8.36 -19.20
N GLU A 542 -8.68 -9.67 -19.40
CA GLU A 542 -9.88 -10.28 -19.97
C GLU A 542 -11.08 -10.09 -19.03
N LYS A 543 -10.95 -10.39 -17.74
CA LYS A 543 -12.02 -10.14 -16.75
C LYS A 543 -12.35 -8.65 -16.59
N LEU A 544 -11.38 -7.76 -16.82
CA LEU A 544 -11.61 -6.32 -16.83
C LEU A 544 -12.58 -5.92 -17.95
N LEU A 545 -12.37 -6.42 -19.17
CA LEU A 545 -13.14 -6.05 -20.38
C LEU A 545 -14.37 -6.93 -20.65
N TRP A 546 -14.43 -8.14 -20.09
CA TRP A 546 -15.58 -9.07 -20.15
C TRP A 546 -16.06 -9.41 -18.73
N PRO A 547 -16.88 -8.54 -18.10
CA PRO A 547 -17.31 -8.70 -16.71
C PRO A 547 -18.05 -10.01 -16.41
N GLU A 548 -18.68 -10.62 -17.41
CA GLU A 548 -19.33 -11.92 -17.31
C GLU A 548 -18.35 -13.08 -17.02
N LYS A 549 -17.05 -12.87 -17.23
CA LYS A 549 -15.98 -13.84 -16.89
C LYS A 549 -15.45 -13.67 -15.46
N ARG A 550 -15.90 -12.64 -14.73
CA ARG A 550 -15.51 -12.40 -13.34
C ARG A 550 -16.14 -13.44 -12.42
N LEU A 551 -15.59 -13.61 -11.23
CA LEU A 551 -16.13 -14.51 -10.22
C LEU A 551 -17.46 -13.98 -9.65
N GLY A 552 -17.61 -12.65 -9.58
CA GLY A 552 -18.82 -12.02 -9.07
C GLY A 552 -19.08 -12.47 -7.64
N VAL A 553 -20.24 -13.06 -7.37
CA VAL A 553 -20.58 -13.58 -6.02
C VAL A 553 -19.59 -14.63 -5.50
N GLN A 554 -18.87 -15.33 -6.38
CA GLN A 554 -17.85 -16.31 -5.98
C GLN A 554 -16.54 -15.65 -5.51
N SER A 555 -16.39 -14.33 -5.69
CA SER A 555 -15.27 -13.57 -5.12
C SER A 555 -15.44 -13.31 -3.61
N ILE A 556 -16.62 -13.56 -3.05
CA ILE A 556 -16.88 -13.38 -1.61
C ILE A 556 -15.99 -14.35 -0.83
N ILE A 557 -15.16 -13.80 0.05
CA ILE A 557 -14.34 -14.62 0.95
C ILE A 557 -15.24 -15.21 2.04
N VAL A 558 -15.26 -16.54 2.11
CA VAL A 558 -16.00 -17.30 3.13
C VAL A 558 -15.08 -18.16 3.99
N THR A 559 -15.52 -18.48 5.21
CA THR A 559 -14.89 -19.49 6.06
C THR A 559 -14.90 -20.86 5.38
N THR A 560 -13.80 -21.59 5.45
CA THR A 560 -13.65 -22.89 4.77
C THR A 560 -13.93 -24.08 5.67
N THR A 561 -13.90 -23.89 6.98
CA THR A 561 -14.19 -24.90 8.00
C THR A 561 -15.03 -24.25 9.11
N PRO A 562 -15.79 -25.01 9.92
CA PRO A 562 -16.33 -24.50 11.17
C PRO A 562 -15.20 -23.92 12.03
N SER A 563 -15.38 -22.71 12.50
CA SER A 563 -14.41 -21.96 13.31
C SER A 563 -15.09 -21.27 14.47
N ALA A 564 -14.29 -20.68 15.35
CA ALA A 564 -14.75 -19.99 16.54
C ALA A 564 -14.08 -18.61 16.66
N LEU A 565 -14.84 -17.60 17.06
CA LEU A 565 -14.33 -16.28 17.41
C LEU A 565 -14.46 -16.06 18.92
N LYS A 566 -13.33 -15.89 19.60
CA LYS A 566 -13.32 -15.46 21.00
C LYS A 566 -13.66 -13.98 21.07
N VAL A 567 -14.69 -13.63 21.84
CA VAL A 567 -15.14 -12.26 22.05
C VAL A 567 -14.93 -11.90 23.52
N THR A 568 -14.32 -10.74 23.77
CA THR A 568 -14.08 -10.23 25.13
C THR A 568 -15.39 -10.10 25.90
N GLY A 569 -15.41 -10.57 27.15
CA GLY A 569 -16.60 -10.53 28.01
C GLY A 569 -17.58 -11.70 27.82
N ARG A 570 -17.18 -12.75 27.10
CA ARG A 570 -17.96 -13.99 26.94
C ARG A 570 -17.18 -15.21 27.41
N ASP A 571 -17.87 -16.10 28.12
CA ASP A 571 -17.30 -17.37 28.59
C ASP A 571 -17.12 -18.39 27.46
N GLN A 572 -18.05 -18.39 26.48
CA GLN A 572 -18.04 -19.30 25.34
C GLN A 572 -17.81 -18.54 24.03
N PRO A 573 -16.94 -19.06 23.15
CA PRO A 573 -16.65 -18.44 21.87
C PRO A 573 -17.84 -18.53 20.91
N VAL A 574 -17.89 -17.55 20.01
CA VAL A 574 -18.87 -17.46 18.93
C VAL A 574 -18.56 -18.54 17.89
N GLN A 575 -19.45 -19.52 17.72
CA GLN A 575 -19.31 -20.52 16.66
C GLN A 575 -19.64 -19.91 15.29
N ILE A 576 -18.87 -20.28 14.27
CA ILE A 576 -18.95 -19.72 12.93
C ILE A 576 -18.92 -20.89 11.94
N PRO A 577 -20.04 -21.19 11.26
CA PRO A 577 -20.09 -22.27 10.27
C PRO A 577 -19.17 -22.01 9.09
N ALA A 578 -18.77 -23.07 8.40
CA ALA A 578 -18.20 -22.97 7.06
C ALA A 578 -19.18 -22.28 6.09
N GLY A 579 -18.67 -21.56 5.10
CA GLY A 579 -19.45 -20.80 4.13
C GLY A 579 -19.90 -19.43 4.62
N THR A 580 -19.56 -19.02 5.85
CA THR A 580 -19.90 -17.69 6.36
C THR A 580 -19.01 -16.62 5.71
N PRO A 581 -19.56 -15.53 5.15
CA PRO A 581 -18.73 -14.43 4.64
C PRO A 581 -17.84 -13.85 5.73
N VAL A 582 -16.52 -13.83 5.52
CA VAL A 582 -15.55 -13.35 6.50
C VAL A 582 -15.79 -11.88 6.82
N ASP A 583 -16.03 -11.07 5.77
CA ASP A 583 -16.29 -9.64 5.90
C ASP A 583 -17.62 -9.29 6.55
N LEU A 584 -18.55 -10.25 6.74
CA LEU A 584 -19.75 -10.03 7.53
C LEU A 584 -19.40 -9.73 8.99
N ILE A 585 -18.32 -10.36 9.49
CA ILE A 585 -17.84 -10.26 10.87
C ILE A 585 -16.67 -9.29 10.96
N ALA A 586 -15.71 -9.38 10.03
CA ALA A 586 -14.48 -8.60 10.07
C ALA A 586 -14.71 -7.09 9.94
N ARG A 587 -15.85 -6.69 9.35
CA ARG A 587 -16.19 -5.28 9.12
C ARG A 587 -17.20 -4.73 10.13
N VAL A 588 -17.23 -5.29 11.32
CA VAL A 588 -18.17 -4.87 12.37
C VAL A 588 -17.40 -4.18 13.48
N ASP A 589 -17.84 -2.97 13.81
CA ASP A 589 -17.37 -2.28 15.01
C ASP A 589 -17.91 -3.01 16.25
N PRO A 590 -17.05 -3.69 17.03
CA PRO A 590 -17.48 -4.49 18.19
C PRO A 590 -18.10 -3.63 19.30
N THR A 591 -17.81 -2.32 19.33
CA THR A 591 -18.40 -1.39 20.30
C THR A 591 -19.90 -1.18 20.03
N ARG A 592 -20.34 -1.33 18.77
CA ARG A 592 -21.73 -1.17 18.31
C ARG A 592 -22.52 -2.47 18.33
N LEU A 593 -21.87 -3.61 18.59
CA LEU A 593 -22.55 -4.91 18.57
C LEU A 593 -23.68 -4.98 19.62
N PRO A 594 -24.89 -5.37 19.23
CA PRO A 594 -26.02 -5.45 20.15
C PRO A 594 -25.82 -6.53 21.21
N ALA A 595 -26.42 -6.32 22.39
CA ALA A 595 -26.33 -7.23 23.53
C ALA A 595 -26.74 -8.69 23.19
N ILE A 596 -27.63 -8.89 22.23
CA ILE A 596 -28.05 -10.23 21.78
C ILE A 596 -26.89 -11.04 21.18
N VAL A 597 -25.95 -10.40 20.48
CA VAL A 597 -24.73 -11.05 19.98
C VAL A 597 -23.76 -11.33 21.12
N ARG A 598 -23.76 -10.49 22.17
CA ARG A 598 -22.91 -10.69 23.37
C ARG A 598 -23.43 -11.78 24.32
N ASN A 599 -24.75 -12.02 24.36
CA ASN A 599 -25.37 -12.86 25.40
C ASN A 599 -25.81 -14.26 24.93
N ARG A 600 -25.86 -14.52 23.62
CA ARG A 600 -26.39 -15.79 23.10
C ARG A 600 -25.32 -16.87 23.00
N VAL A 601 -25.54 -18.02 23.66
CA VAL A 601 -24.52 -19.05 23.96
C VAL A 601 -23.92 -19.73 22.72
N VAL A 602 -24.73 -20.05 21.71
CA VAL A 602 -24.29 -20.65 20.43
C VAL A 602 -24.75 -19.76 19.29
N LEU A 603 -23.86 -19.51 18.33
CA LEU A 603 -24.15 -18.69 17.16
C LEU A 603 -23.98 -19.57 15.92
N ASN A 604 -25.00 -19.63 15.07
CA ASN A 604 -24.87 -20.13 13.70
C ASN A 604 -25.35 -19.00 12.80
N LEU A 605 -24.40 -18.28 12.22
CA LEU A 605 -24.65 -16.96 11.61
C LEU A 605 -25.58 -17.04 10.40
N LEU A 606 -25.45 -18.06 9.56
CA LEU A 606 -26.27 -18.19 8.35
C LEU A 606 -27.63 -18.83 8.63
N SER A 607 -27.75 -19.73 9.61
CA SER A 607 -29.07 -20.30 9.95
C SER A 607 -29.89 -19.38 10.85
N ASP A 608 -29.27 -18.43 11.55
CA ASP A 608 -29.93 -17.52 12.48
C ASP A 608 -30.13 -16.11 11.92
N GLU A 609 -31.36 -15.86 11.48
CA GLU A 609 -31.74 -14.63 10.82
C GLU A 609 -31.58 -13.36 11.69
N THR A 610 -31.73 -13.48 13.02
CA THR A 610 -31.58 -12.36 13.95
C THR A 610 -30.12 -11.94 14.07
N LEU A 611 -29.21 -12.92 14.14
CA LEU A 611 -27.78 -12.66 14.23
C LEU A 611 -27.22 -12.10 12.92
N PHE A 612 -27.57 -12.70 11.78
CA PHE A 612 -27.17 -12.18 10.48
C PHE A 612 -27.57 -10.71 10.32
N ARG A 613 -28.84 -10.38 10.60
CA ARG A 613 -29.32 -8.99 10.57
C ARG A 613 -28.60 -8.09 11.57
N GLY A 614 -28.25 -8.62 12.75
CA GLY A 614 -27.49 -7.89 13.76
C GLY A 614 -26.09 -7.50 13.31
N PHE A 615 -25.32 -8.45 12.76
CA PHE A 615 -23.99 -8.18 12.20
C PHE A 615 -24.07 -7.27 10.98
N LEU A 616 -24.98 -7.57 10.04
CA LEU A 616 -25.17 -6.77 8.83
C LEU A 616 -25.53 -5.31 9.15
N ARG A 617 -26.42 -5.06 10.13
CA ARG A 617 -26.79 -3.70 10.56
C ARG A 617 -25.63 -2.91 11.16
N ASN A 618 -24.62 -3.59 11.71
CA ASN A 618 -23.44 -2.98 12.32
C ASN A 618 -22.18 -3.12 11.44
N ASN A 619 -22.34 -3.65 10.24
CA ASN A 619 -21.25 -3.77 9.28
C ASN A 619 -20.99 -2.39 8.66
N VAL A 620 -19.77 -1.89 8.82
CA VAL A 620 -19.43 -0.52 8.42
C VAL A 620 -19.22 -0.38 6.91
N ALA A 621 -19.00 -1.50 6.20
CA ALA A 621 -18.83 -1.53 4.74
C ALA A 621 -19.38 -2.85 4.15
N PRO A 622 -20.71 -3.01 4.04
CA PRO A 622 -21.38 -4.26 3.66
C PRO A 622 -21.36 -4.52 2.14
N ASP A 623 -20.16 -4.48 1.55
CA ASP A 623 -19.89 -4.82 0.14
C ASP A 623 -18.97 -6.04 0.08
N PHE A 624 -19.56 -7.21 -0.17
CA PHE A 624 -18.86 -8.50 -0.06
C PHE A 624 -18.22 -8.96 -1.37
N VAL A 625 -18.71 -8.46 -2.51
CA VAL A 625 -18.19 -8.85 -3.84
C VAL A 625 -16.92 -8.05 -4.09
N LEU A 626 -15.80 -8.75 -4.26
CA LEU A 626 -14.48 -8.12 -4.30
C LEU A 626 -14.06 -7.64 -5.69
N ASP A 627 -14.54 -8.30 -6.75
CA ASP A 627 -14.12 -8.07 -8.14
C ASP A 627 -15.12 -7.25 -8.98
N ARG A 628 -16.07 -6.56 -8.34
CA ARG A 628 -17.06 -5.69 -9.04
C ARG A 628 -16.49 -4.32 -9.40
N GLY A 629 -17.23 -3.61 -10.26
CA GLY A 629 -16.96 -2.20 -10.61
C GLY A 629 -15.94 -2.02 -11.73
N HIS A 630 -15.66 -0.75 -12.04
CA HIS A 630 -14.79 -0.36 -13.15
C HIS A 630 -15.22 -1.02 -14.47
N TYR A 631 -16.41 -0.66 -14.95
CA TYR A 631 -17.02 -1.24 -16.16
C TYR A 631 -16.72 -0.44 -17.43
N TYR A 632 -15.74 0.46 -17.40
CA TYR A 632 -15.27 1.21 -18.57
C TYR A 632 -14.69 0.24 -19.62
N GLY A 633 -14.97 0.47 -20.90
CA GLY A 633 -14.56 -0.41 -22.00
C GLY A 633 -15.36 -1.72 -22.16
N THR A 634 -16.27 -2.05 -21.25
CA THR A 634 -17.00 -3.35 -21.28
C THR A 634 -17.98 -3.47 -22.45
N ARG A 635 -18.45 -2.34 -22.98
CA ARG A 635 -19.37 -2.24 -24.12
C ARG A 635 -18.67 -2.17 -25.48
N LEU A 636 -17.33 -2.16 -25.49
CA LEU A 636 -16.55 -2.20 -26.73
C LEU A 636 -16.84 -3.49 -27.51
N ALA A 637 -16.69 -3.43 -28.83
CA ALA A 637 -16.70 -4.63 -29.65
C ALA A 637 -15.51 -5.52 -29.28
N ASP A 638 -15.64 -6.84 -29.47
CA ASP A 638 -14.56 -7.78 -29.14
C ASP A 638 -13.25 -7.47 -29.89
N ALA A 639 -13.33 -6.94 -31.11
CA ALA A 639 -12.17 -6.49 -31.87
C ALA A 639 -11.46 -5.32 -31.16
N ASP A 640 -12.20 -4.29 -30.73
CA ASP A 640 -11.65 -3.14 -30.00
C ASP A 640 -11.07 -3.55 -28.64
N LYS A 641 -11.71 -4.51 -27.95
CA LYS A 641 -11.17 -5.06 -26.68
C LYS A 641 -9.83 -5.75 -26.89
N ARG A 642 -9.68 -6.54 -27.97
CA ARG A 642 -8.42 -7.21 -28.31
C ARG A 642 -7.34 -6.22 -28.73
N ALA A 643 -7.69 -5.24 -29.57
CA ALA A 643 -6.80 -4.16 -29.95
C ALA A 643 -6.32 -3.37 -28.72
N LEU A 644 -7.24 -3.03 -27.80
CA LEU A 644 -6.90 -2.39 -26.53
C LEU A 644 -5.92 -3.24 -25.71
N ILE A 645 -6.16 -4.55 -25.56
CA ILE A 645 -5.22 -5.45 -24.86
C ILE A 645 -3.84 -5.44 -25.51
N ALA A 646 -3.76 -5.44 -26.85
CA ALA A 646 -2.50 -5.35 -27.56
C ALA A 646 -1.74 -4.07 -27.18
N TYR A 647 -2.42 -2.93 -27.09
CA TYR A 647 -1.83 -1.68 -26.63
C TYR A 647 -1.44 -1.70 -25.15
N LEU A 648 -2.29 -2.23 -24.27
CA LEU A 648 -2.05 -2.29 -22.82
C LEU A 648 -0.80 -3.10 -22.44
N LYS A 649 -0.42 -4.12 -23.24
CA LYS A 649 0.83 -4.88 -23.05
C LYS A 649 2.10 -4.04 -23.21
N ARG A 650 2.00 -2.87 -23.85
CA ARG A 650 3.12 -1.99 -24.21
C ARG A 650 3.26 -0.79 -23.25
N LEU A 651 2.37 -0.67 -22.26
CA LEU A 651 2.37 0.38 -21.22
C LEU A 651 3.39 0.17 -20.10
#